data_AF-A0A3N5JRN7-F1
#
_entry.id   AF-A0A3N5JRN7-F1
#
_cell.length_a   1.000
_cell.length_b   1.000
_cell.length_c   1.000
_cell.angle_alpha   90.00
_cell.angle_beta   90.00
_cell.angle_gamma   90.00
#
_symmetry.space_group_name_H-M   'P 1'
#
loop_
_entity.id
_entity.type
_entity.pdbx_description
1 polymer ?
#
loop_
_entity_poly.entity_id
_entity_poly.type
_entity_poly.pdbx_seq_one_letter_code
_entity_poly.pdbx_strand_id
1 'polypeptide(L)'
;MELRLFAANARLAVARSGGFPRASLRALLLLSLLLSAAPAPADYLYPADARGGYLETPSATQADGGPAKTGAPVRYRSFAGTAYDLTEHRGRYVTVLLPAAPAAGPFFTAEHVVELVERLDLLYALYREIIGLEPGGSGLLSVAFVAQTCGTGCGLLGARGIEIRTDPDTYAAIIRELDAGRLDAILVHEMVHNFDAYAAHLHYLPDHPHAWTDFFQYFAAHRYGRIVQEDQAPDDVYRSPVSVAWQDYLADDSANWTSCVQDGACGDRGLSANNVWAMPYYRLESLYGADAVLRSFAFLSDYVRTRPAPATDTGKESLRLLSLAVGAGANIACHLEFLKWPLEDSLRSELQSRFGGDDPACLDLDRDSFVPVNGDCDENDPSRHLHGAELAGNRRDDDCDGLTDETALVEAEQGPDPDNFAGVVRPGLPFEVQGSAADSGDNDIFSFPPGSSGRVFATLCARGDFRGWAAALDADGDFIARGSWYIYQPQAGCSSATFDYGGQAVGMIAVMPDDAAGGYALTVGPAAPLPRDHSVLLAAVPRAAGGVTLRVGDARGELAALGAETLELAISGTDLRWTLPYTATAAVAVDRARAPQLSDGGLYRARLRPLAGGRPLLPFSAGHLFRFDGGPAVVPQLDHGYSGAWFDPTHRGEGFIVEVLENARALVYWFTYQWDGRQRWLIGTGEIDGSRIVVDELLDAGGGRFGDAFDPADVTLRTVGSLSIGFLDCATALVNYSVDNIGGSQALQRLAGIDGHRCDSAAPPPAADISGSWYDPAHDGEGFVVQRLEGGRAAVYWFTYDAEGNQAWLHDTGTIEGERIVFEDLLQPAGGRFGRSFDPADVRLAPWGALELELDCAGGTASYRPSARGYAPGTQRLVSLTRLQGSGCAR
;
A
#
# COMPACT_ATOMS: atom_id res chain seq x y z
N MET A 1 36.21 10.19 -19.74
CA MET A 1 37.30 9.71 -18.87
C MET A 1 36.66 9.48 -17.50
N GLU A 2 35.76 8.50 -17.46
CA GLU A 2 35.97 7.15 -16.90
C GLU A 2 36.18 7.17 -15.38
N LEU A 3 35.17 6.70 -14.66
CA LEU A 3 35.31 6.03 -13.36
C LEU A 3 34.16 5.02 -13.21
N ARG A 4 34.43 3.82 -13.74
CA ARG A 4 33.79 2.55 -13.38
C ARG A 4 34.47 2.01 -12.11
N LEU A 5 33.76 1.11 -11.41
CA LEU A 5 34.16 0.21 -10.31
C LEU A 5 33.89 0.75 -8.90
N PHE A 6 32.87 0.21 -8.23
CA PHE A 6 33.04 -0.68 -7.07
C PHE A 6 31.70 -1.36 -6.73
N ALA A 7 31.48 -2.54 -7.31
CA ALA A 7 30.52 -3.52 -6.84
C ALA A 7 31.28 -4.85 -6.76
N ALA A 8 31.70 -5.24 -5.55
CA ALA A 8 31.99 -6.62 -5.16
C ALA A 8 32.57 -6.68 -3.72
N ASN A 9 31.95 -7.53 -2.91
CA ASN A 9 32.50 -8.28 -1.78
C ASN A 9 32.84 -7.54 -0.48
N ALA A 10 31.97 -7.69 0.51
CA ALA A 10 32.38 -7.74 1.91
C ALA A 10 31.60 -8.85 2.65
N ARG A 11 32.08 -10.10 2.55
CA ARG A 11 31.97 -11.08 3.63
C ARG A 11 33.32 -11.06 4.35
N LEU A 12 33.37 -10.61 5.60
CA LEU A 12 34.44 -11.00 6.53
C LEU A 12 34.07 -10.72 8.00
N ALA A 13 33.79 -11.83 8.69
CA ALA A 13 34.11 -12.19 10.06
C ALA A 13 34.34 -11.09 11.12
N VAL A 14 33.46 -11.14 12.10
CA VAL A 14 33.57 -10.60 13.46
C VAL A 14 34.92 -10.93 14.12
N ALA A 15 35.61 -9.91 14.59
CA ALA A 15 36.56 -10.02 15.69
C ALA A 15 36.41 -8.81 16.62
N ARG A 16 36.14 -9.11 17.90
CA ARG A 16 35.96 -8.22 19.05
C ARG A 16 37.08 -7.17 19.18
N SER A 17 36.73 -5.88 19.08
CA SER A 17 37.09 -4.79 20.02
C SER A 17 36.94 -3.42 19.34
N GLY A 18 35.99 -2.60 19.82
CA GLY A 18 36.01 -1.13 19.82
C GLY A 18 36.15 -0.39 18.48
N GLY A 19 35.04 0.21 18.02
CA GLY A 19 35.04 1.33 17.06
C GLY A 19 34.13 1.11 15.85
N PHE A 20 32.96 1.75 15.84
CA PHE A 20 32.05 1.85 14.70
C PHE A 20 32.78 2.46 13.47
N PRO A 21 32.59 1.95 12.25
CA PRO A 21 33.18 2.54 11.05
C PRO A 21 32.39 3.79 10.63
N ARG A 22 32.89 4.97 11.00
CA ARG A 22 32.44 6.34 10.62
C ARG A 22 32.34 6.64 9.10
N ALA A 23 32.56 5.66 8.22
CA ALA A 23 32.70 5.89 6.78
C ALA A 23 31.37 5.88 6.00
N SER A 24 30.32 5.24 6.51
CA SER A 24 29.01 5.17 5.85
C SER A 24 28.10 6.35 6.18
N LEU A 25 28.24 6.93 7.38
CA LEU A 25 27.45 8.09 7.82
C LEU A 25 27.82 9.39 7.09
N ARG A 26 29.10 9.58 6.72
CA ARG A 26 29.55 10.81 6.04
C ARG A 26 28.99 10.98 4.63
N ALA A 27 28.65 9.89 3.94
CA ALA A 27 28.04 9.95 2.62
C ALA A 27 26.55 10.30 2.68
N LEU A 28 25.84 9.88 3.74
CA LEU A 28 24.47 10.33 4.02
C LEU A 28 24.44 11.77 4.56
N LEU A 29 25.36 12.14 5.47
CA LEU A 29 25.48 13.51 6.01
C LEU A 29 25.70 14.56 4.91
N LEU A 30 26.48 14.26 3.87
CA LEU A 30 26.81 15.23 2.81
C LEU A 30 25.67 15.51 1.82
N LEU A 31 24.63 14.66 1.78
CA LEU A 31 23.46 14.91 0.93
C LEU A 31 22.39 15.74 1.67
N SER A 32 22.33 15.66 3.01
CA SER A 32 21.42 16.44 3.85
C SER A 32 22.00 17.81 4.28
N LEU A 33 23.31 17.96 4.41
CA LEU A 33 23.98 19.21 4.85
C LEU A 33 24.11 20.32 3.78
N LEU A 34 23.40 20.21 2.65
CA LEU A 34 23.33 21.29 1.63
C LEU A 34 21.98 22.02 1.57
N LEU A 35 21.04 21.71 2.47
CA LEU A 35 19.82 22.49 2.63
C LEU A 35 19.76 23.12 4.03
N SER A 36 20.44 24.26 4.20
CA SER A 36 20.10 25.21 5.26
C SER A 36 19.91 26.61 4.67
N ALA A 37 18.77 27.22 4.99
CA ALA A 37 18.41 28.64 4.82
C ALA A 37 17.90 29.12 3.44
N ALA A 38 17.16 28.29 2.71
CA ALA A 38 16.10 28.80 1.83
C ALA A 38 14.74 28.37 2.41
N PRO A 39 13.70 29.22 2.42
CA PRO A 39 12.35 28.71 2.66
C PRO A 39 12.12 27.57 1.68
N ALA A 40 11.58 26.44 2.16
CA ALA A 40 11.13 25.38 1.27
C ALA A 40 10.23 26.05 0.21
N PRO A 41 10.49 25.82 -1.08
CA PRO A 41 9.64 26.42 -2.10
C PRO A 41 8.23 25.86 -1.91
N ALA A 42 7.22 26.73 -1.94
CA ALA A 42 5.83 26.32 -1.72
C ALA A 42 5.48 25.14 -2.64
N ASP A 43 4.84 24.12 -2.09
CA ASP A 43 4.26 22.94 -2.75
C ASP A 43 2.78 23.16 -3.09
N TYR A 44 2.33 24.42 -3.11
CA TYR A 44 1.03 24.80 -3.62
C TYR A 44 1.10 26.12 -4.40
N LEU A 45 0.07 26.38 -5.21
CA LEU A 45 -0.10 27.65 -5.91
C LEU A 45 -1.54 28.14 -5.84
N TYR A 46 -1.71 29.44 -5.66
CA TYR A 46 -3.00 30.06 -5.93
C TYR A 46 -3.27 30.05 -7.44
N PRO A 47 -4.52 29.79 -7.89
CA PRO A 47 -4.84 29.76 -9.31
C PRO A 47 -4.49 31.05 -10.07
N ALA A 48 -4.48 32.19 -9.39
CA ALA A 48 -4.11 33.48 -9.98
C ALA A 48 -2.60 33.61 -10.29
N ASP A 49 -1.76 32.84 -9.59
CA ASP A 49 -0.30 32.86 -9.75
C ASP A 49 0.17 31.84 -10.80
N ALA A 50 -0.68 30.86 -11.13
CA ALA A 50 -0.40 29.88 -12.17
C ALA A 50 -0.48 30.51 -13.57
N ARG A 51 0.56 30.28 -14.39
CA ARG A 51 0.66 30.71 -15.80
C ARG A 51 0.24 29.63 -16.79
N GLY A 52 -0.25 28.50 -16.29
CA GLY A 52 -0.64 27.33 -17.05
C GLY A 52 -1.52 26.41 -16.22
N GLY A 53 -1.24 25.10 -16.25
CA GLY A 53 -2.07 24.08 -15.63
C GLY A 53 -3.12 23.48 -16.57
N TYR A 54 -2.91 23.56 -17.89
CA TYR A 54 -3.90 23.14 -18.87
C TYR A 54 -3.27 22.53 -20.12
N LEU A 55 -4.07 21.70 -20.81
CA LEU A 55 -3.75 21.20 -22.14
C LEU A 55 -3.94 22.32 -23.16
N GLU A 56 -2.91 22.60 -23.98
CA GLU A 56 -2.98 23.65 -25.01
C GLU A 56 -3.97 23.30 -26.12
N THR A 57 -4.19 22.01 -26.34
CA THR A 57 -5.17 21.45 -27.27
C THR A 57 -5.83 20.22 -26.65
N PRO A 58 -7.16 20.02 -26.81
CA PRO A 58 -7.82 18.77 -26.47
C PRO A 58 -7.13 17.58 -27.14
N SER A 59 -6.95 16.50 -26.40
CA SER A 59 -6.38 15.27 -26.96
C SER A 59 -7.37 14.56 -27.88
N ALA A 60 -6.86 13.74 -28.81
CA ALA A 60 -7.70 12.87 -29.63
C ALA A 60 -8.55 11.90 -28.79
N THR A 61 -8.07 11.57 -27.60
CA THR A 61 -8.76 10.81 -26.54
C THR A 61 -10.07 11.47 -26.11
N GLN A 62 -10.08 12.80 -25.98
CA GLN A 62 -11.24 13.58 -25.56
C GLN A 62 -12.32 13.65 -26.64
N ALA A 63 -11.94 13.54 -27.91
CA ALA A 63 -12.87 13.64 -29.04
C ALA A 63 -13.73 12.38 -29.25
N ASP A 64 -13.26 11.22 -28.79
CA ASP A 64 -13.88 9.93 -29.13
C ASP A 64 -14.96 9.47 -28.13
N GLY A 65 -15.19 10.19 -27.03
CA GLY A 65 -16.28 9.96 -26.07
C GLY A 65 -16.35 8.56 -25.43
N GLY A 66 -15.37 7.70 -25.70
CA GLY A 66 -15.29 6.31 -25.23
C GLY A 66 -14.57 6.16 -23.88
N PRO A 67 -14.61 4.97 -23.29
CA PRO A 67 -13.93 4.68 -22.02
C PRO A 67 -12.42 4.93 -22.11
N ALA A 68 -11.81 5.22 -20.96
CA ALA A 68 -10.39 5.52 -20.73
C ALA A 68 -9.45 5.02 -21.83
N LYS A 69 -8.76 5.93 -22.52
CA LYS A 69 -7.64 5.55 -23.38
C LYS A 69 -6.32 6.00 -22.79
N THR A 70 -5.36 5.10 -22.83
CA THR A 70 -3.96 5.32 -22.50
C THR A 70 -3.21 5.79 -23.75
N GLY A 71 -2.30 6.74 -23.60
CA GLY A 71 -1.19 6.88 -24.55
C GLY A 71 -1.34 7.95 -25.64
N ALA A 72 -2.17 8.99 -25.44
CA ALA A 72 -2.30 10.04 -26.44
C ALA A 72 -1.25 11.15 -26.22
N PRO A 73 -0.45 11.53 -27.23
CA PRO A 73 0.46 12.66 -27.10
C PRO A 73 -0.34 13.96 -26.95
N VAL A 74 0.07 14.80 -26.01
CA VAL A 74 -0.54 16.08 -25.70
C VAL A 74 0.52 17.13 -25.44
N ARG A 75 0.13 18.40 -25.62
CA ARG A 75 0.95 19.53 -25.24
C ARG A 75 0.36 20.20 -24.00
N TYR A 76 1.09 20.15 -22.90
CA TYR A 76 0.70 20.67 -21.61
C TYR A 76 1.48 21.95 -21.29
N ARG A 77 0.78 22.99 -20.84
CA ARG A 77 1.44 24.19 -20.31
C ARG A 77 1.47 24.10 -18.78
N SER A 78 2.65 24.02 -18.21
CA SER A 78 2.87 23.94 -16.76
C SER A 78 2.46 25.19 -16.00
N PHE A 79 2.32 25.11 -14.67
CA PHE A 79 2.04 26.25 -13.80
C PHE A 79 3.08 27.37 -13.94
N ALA A 80 4.35 27.02 -14.18
CA ALA A 80 5.41 27.99 -14.47
C ALA A 80 5.28 28.65 -15.87
N GLY A 81 4.41 28.12 -16.73
CA GLY A 81 4.16 28.58 -18.10
C GLY A 81 5.01 27.89 -19.17
N THR A 82 5.86 26.93 -18.78
CA THR A 82 6.67 26.11 -19.70
C THR A 82 5.79 25.08 -20.40
N ALA A 83 5.94 24.92 -21.71
CA ALA A 83 5.23 23.90 -22.47
C ALA A 83 6.02 22.58 -22.48
N TYR A 84 5.32 21.47 -22.24
CA TYR A 84 5.84 20.10 -22.25
C TYR A 84 5.03 19.26 -23.23
N ASP A 85 5.73 18.41 -23.99
CA ASP A 85 5.09 17.36 -24.78
C ASP A 85 5.04 16.09 -23.92
N LEU A 86 3.83 15.69 -23.54
CA LEU A 86 3.54 14.61 -22.59
C LEU A 86 2.61 13.56 -23.23
N THR A 87 2.44 12.45 -22.55
CA THR A 87 1.50 11.38 -22.88
C THR A 87 0.37 11.39 -21.87
N GLU A 88 -0.86 11.49 -22.36
CA GLU A 88 -2.08 11.51 -21.54
C GLU A 88 -2.59 10.09 -21.26
N HIS A 89 -2.90 9.85 -19.99
CA HIS A 89 -3.56 8.64 -19.49
C HIS A 89 -4.82 9.05 -18.72
N ARG A 90 -5.98 8.87 -19.33
CA ARG A 90 -7.25 9.38 -18.79
C ARG A 90 -7.94 8.39 -17.86
N GLY A 91 -8.37 8.89 -16.70
CA GLY A 91 -9.36 8.26 -15.83
C GLY A 91 -10.76 8.87 -16.02
N ARG A 92 -11.61 8.64 -15.02
CA ARG A 92 -12.97 9.17 -14.91
C ARG A 92 -12.99 10.63 -14.43
N TYR A 93 -12.15 10.95 -13.45
CA TYR A 93 -12.06 12.23 -12.76
C TYR A 93 -10.70 12.90 -12.98
N VAL A 94 -9.65 12.10 -13.12
CA VAL A 94 -8.28 12.59 -13.30
C VAL A 94 -7.73 12.28 -14.69
N THR A 95 -6.68 12.99 -15.08
CA THR A 95 -5.82 12.63 -16.20
C THR A 95 -4.37 12.72 -15.77
N VAL A 96 -3.62 11.64 -15.95
CA VAL A 96 -2.19 11.58 -15.62
C VAL A 96 -1.39 11.89 -16.88
N LEU A 97 -0.48 12.87 -16.79
CA LEU A 97 0.35 13.31 -17.91
C LEU A 97 1.80 12.95 -17.61
N LEU A 98 2.37 12.06 -18.43
CA LEU A 98 3.74 11.55 -18.23
C LEU A 98 4.66 11.95 -19.37
N PRO A 99 5.96 12.18 -19.13
CA PRO A 99 6.92 12.23 -20.21
C PRO A 99 6.97 10.88 -20.93
N ALA A 100 7.45 10.84 -22.17
CA ALA A 100 7.55 9.58 -22.92
C ALA A 100 8.52 8.57 -22.27
N ALA A 101 9.50 9.06 -21.51
CA ALA A 101 10.48 8.30 -20.75
C ALA A 101 11.05 9.21 -19.64
N PRO A 102 11.66 8.66 -18.57
CA PRO A 102 12.32 9.48 -17.57
C PRO A 102 13.63 10.05 -18.16
N ALA A 103 14.15 11.12 -17.55
CA ALA A 103 15.49 11.61 -17.89
C ALA A 103 16.59 10.63 -17.45
N ALA A 104 16.40 9.98 -16.29
CA ALA A 104 17.24 8.94 -15.72
C ALA A 104 16.46 8.21 -14.62
N GLY A 105 16.88 6.98 -14.25
CA GLY A 105 16.28 6.23 -13.14
C GLY A 105 15.08 5.37 -13.54
N PRO A 106 14.34 4.82 -12.54
CA PRO A 106 13.18 3.98 -12.79
C PRO A 106 12.02 4.77 -13.41
N PHE A 107 11.09 4.05 -14.05
CA PHE A 107 9.88 4.62 -14.64
C PHE A 107 8.67 3.72 -14.46
N PHE A 108 7.49 4.29 -14.66
CA PHE A 108 6.24 3.55 -14.60
C PHE A 108 6.14 2.53 -15.74
N THR A 109 5.73 1.30 -15.39
CA THR A 109 5.27 0.29 -16.35
C THR A 109 3.84 0.63 -16.78
N ALA A 110 3.29 -0.07 -17.76
CA ALA A 110 1.89 0.11 -18.14
C ALA A 110 0.94 -0.17 -16.96
N GLU A 111 1.24 -1.17 -16.12
CA GLU A 111 0.44 -1.50 -14.95
C GLU A 111 0.50 -0.43 -13.86
N HIS A 112 1.68 0.15 -13.62
CA HIS A 112 1.83 1.28 -12.71
C HIS A 112 0.91 2.43 -13.12
N VAL A 113 0.85 2.76 -14.40
CA VAL A 113 0.02 3.87 -14.89
C VAL A 113 -1.47 3.57 -14.72
N VAL A 114 -1.91 2.35 -15.02
CA VAL A 114 -3.32 1.94 -14.80
C VAL A 114 -3.68 2.07 -13.32
N GLU A 115 -2.84 1.53 -12.43
CA GLU A 115 -3.11 1.59 -11.00
C GLU A 115 -3.10 3.02 -10.44
N LEU A 116 -2.15 3.85 -10.89
CA LEU A 116 -2.05 5.25 -10.51
C LEU A 116 -3.34 6.01 -10.87
N VAL A 117 -3.81 5.87 -12.10
CA VAL A 117 -5.06 6.51 -12.56
C VAL A 117 -6.27 6.02 -11.75
N GLU A 118 -6.40 4.71 -11.54
CA GLU A 118 -7.53 4.14 -10.81
C GLU A 118 -7.57 4.58 -9.34
N ARG A 119 -6.42 4.61 -8.66
CA ARG A 119 -6.34 5.07 -7.27
C ARG A 119 -6.62 6.56 -7.13
N LEU A 120 -6.12 7.39 -8.06
CA LEU A 120 -6.40 8.82 -8.09
C LEU A 120 -7.88 9.12 -8.35
N ASP A 121 -8.55 8.35 -9.20
CA ASP A 121 -10.00 8.46 -9.42
C ASP A 121 -10.80 8.12 -8.15
N LEU A 122 -10.40 7.07 -7.43
CA LEU A 122 -11.03 6.70 -6.16
C LEU A 122 -10.80 7.76 -5.08
N LEU A 123 -9.59 8.33 -5.02
CA LEU A 123 -9.24 9.43 -4.12
C LEU A 123 -10.09 10.68 -4.42
N TYR A 124 -10.18 11.07 -5.69
CA TYR A 124 -11.02 12.20 -6.11
C TYR A 124 -12.48 11.99 -5.72
N ALA A 125 -13.02 10.80 -5.97
CA ALA A 125 -14.40 10.48 -5.63
C ALA A 125 -14.63 10.57 -4.12
N LEU A 126 -13.70 10.04 -3.32
CA LEU A 126 -13.71 10.12 -1.86
C LEU A 126 -13.72 11.58 -1.38
N TYR A 127 -12.80 12.40 -1.88
CA TYR A 127 -12.71 13.81 -1.47
C TYR A 127 -13.95 14.60 -1.86
N ARG A 128 -14.47 14.38 -3.08
CA ARG A 128 -15.73 14.99 -3.51
C ARG A 128 -16.90 14.57 -2.64
N GLU A 129 -16.99 13.30 -2.25
CA GLU A 129 -18.06 12.79 -1.38
C GLU A 129 -18.03 13.45 0.00
N ILE A 130 -16.84 13.63 0.60
CA ILE A 130 -16.69 14.24 1.94
C ILE A 130 -16.91 15.76 1.90
N ILE A 131 -16.29 16.46 0.94
CA ILE A 131 -16.36 17.93 0.82
C ILE A 131 -17.72 18.37 0.27
N GLY A 132 -18.35 17.54 -0.57
CA GLY A 132 -19.58 17.89 -1.29
C GLY A 132 -19.40 18.94 -2.38
N LEU A 133 -18.20 19.50 -2.58
CA LEU A 133 -17.87 20.44 -3.64
C LEU A 133 -16.81 19.83 -4.56
N GLU A 134 -16.65 20.41 -5.75
CA GLU A 134 -15.58 20.05 -6.67
C GLU A 134 -14.58 21.20 -6.82
N PRO A 135 -13.29 20.88 -7.09
CA PRO A 135 -12.31 21.88 -7.47
C PRO A 135 -12.78 22.71 -8.68
N GLY A 136 -12.48 24.01 -8.66
CA GLY A 136 -12.72 24.92 -9.76
C GLY A 136 -11.95 24.57 -11.04
N GLY A 137 -12.36 25.13 -12.18
CA GLY A 137 -11.76 24.86 -13.49
C GLY A 137 -12.66 24.00 -14.39
N SER A 138 -12.15 23.57 -15.54
CA SER A 138 -12.87 22.73 -16.51
C SER A 138 -12.06 21.50 -16.90
N GLY A 139 -12.74 20.44 -17.36
CA GLY A 139 -12.10 19.18 -17.71
C GLY A 139 -11.76 18.29 -16.51
N LEU A 140 -10.92 17.29 -16.75
CA LEU A 140 -10.41 16.38 -15.72
C LEU A 140 -9.32 17.08 -14.89
N LEU A 141 -9.14 16.66 -13.64
CA LEU A 141 -8.02 17.12 -12.83
C LEU A 141 -6.71 16.56 -13.40
N SER A 142 -5.83 17.45 -13.86
CA SER A 142 -4.54 17.04 -14.42
C SER A 142 -3.54 16.73 -13.32
N VAL A 143 -2.85 15.59 -13.42
CA VAL A 143 -1.70 15.22 -12.59
C VAL A 143 -0.51 15.10 -13.52
N ALA A 144 0.28 16.18 -13.62
CA ALA A 144 1.32 16.32 -14.63
C ALA A 144 2.73 16.11 -14.06
N PHE A 145 3.47 15.17 -14.62
CA PHE A 145 4.87 14.93 -14.26
C PHE A 145 5.75 15.85 -15.12
N VAL A 146 6.34 16.89 -14.51
CA VAL A 146 7.13 17.93 -15.19
C VAL A 146 8.52 18.13 -14.55
N ALA A 147 9.48 18.61 -15.33
CA ALA A 147 10.86 18.79 -14.84
C ALA A 147 11.02 19.90 -13.79
N GLN A 148 10.13 20.88 -13.81
CA GLN A 148 10.13 22.01 -12.88
C GLN A 148 8.70 22.34 -12.48
N THR A 149 8.46 22.42 -11.17
CA THR A 149 7.22 22.90 -10.57
C THR A 149 7.55 23.66 -9.27
N CYS A 150 6.54 24.08 -8.50
CA CYS A 150 6.74 24.89 -7.31
C CYS A 150 7.46 24.13 -6.17
N GLY A 151 7.25 22.81 -6.03
CA GLY A 151 7.96 21.95 -5.08
C GLY A 151 8.40 20.60 -5.68
N THR A 152 8.46 19.57 -4.85
CA THR A 152 8.49 18.17 -5.33
C THR A 152 7.11 17.76 -5.86
N GLY A 153 6.05 18.25 -5.21
CA GLY A 153 4.69 18.31 -5.70
C GLY A 153 4.21 19.76 -5.72
N CYS A 154 3.11 20.01 -6.42
CA CYS A 154 2.49 21.32 -6.52
C CYS A 154 1.00 21.20 -6.80
N GLY A 155 0.14 21.58 -5.87
CA GLY A 155 -1.32 21.57 -6.02
C GLY A 155 -1.89 22.96 -6.24
N LEU A 156 -2.86 23.10 -7.16
CA LEU A 156 -3.64 24.35 -7.27
C LEU A 156 -4.69 24.43 -6.17
N LEU A 157 -4.64 25.48 -5.36
CA LEU A 157 -5.57 25.69 -4.27
C LEU A 157 -7.02 25.87 -4.75
N GLY A 158 -7.91 24.97 -4.35
CA GLY A 158 -9.34 25.02 -4.69
C GLY A 158 -9.65 24.87 -6.19
N ALA A 159 -8.68 24.48 -7.01
CA ALA A 159 -8.81 24.35 -8.46
C ALA A 159 -8.17 23.06 -8.97
N ARG A 160 -8.57 22.61 -10.16
CA ARG A 160 -8.06 21.38 -10.76
C ARG A 160 -6.63 21.57 -11.27
N GLY A 161 -5.68 20.82 -10.73
CA GLY A 161 -4.33 20.69 -11.27
C GLY A 161 -3.30 20.32 -10.21
N ILE A 162 -2.48 19.33 -10.52
CA ILE A 162 -1.32 18.88 -9.76
C ILE A 162 -0.13 18.79 -10.70
N GLU A 163 1.04 19.23 -10.24
CA GLU A 163 2.32 18.95 -10.89
C GLU A 163 3.23 18.18 -9.94
N ILE A 164 3.88 17.13 -10.45
CA ILE A 164 4.88 16.35 -9.72
C ILE A 164 6.22 16.52 -10.43
N ARG A 165 7.28 16.78 -9.67
CA ARG A 165 8.61 16.96 -10.22
C ARG A 165 9.16 15.62 -10.73
N THR A 166 9.72 15.62 -11.94
CA THR A 166 10.34 14.43 -12.53
C THR A 166 11.79 14.27 -12.07
N ASP A 167 11.99 13.68 -10.90
CA ASP A 167 13.30 13.21 -10.44
C ASP A 167 13.28 11.71 -10.07
N PRO A 168 14.44 11.02 -10.12
CA PRO A 168 14.50 9.57 -9.92
C PRO A 168 13.95 9.08 -8.58
N ASP A 169 14.15 9.86 -7.51
CA ASP A 169 13.74 9.48 -6.16
C ASP A 169 12.22 9.56 -6.02
N THR A 170 11.60 10.60 -6.60
CA THR A 170 10.14 10.73 -6.68
C THR A 170 9.50 9.56 -7.44
N TYR A 171 10.08 9.17 -8.58
CA TYR A 171 9.59 7.98 -9.31
C TYR A 171 9.76 6.70 -8.49
N ALA A 172 10.91 6.51 -7.85
CA ALA A 172 11.17 5.33 -7.03
C ALA A 172 10.20 5.21 -5.85
N ALA A 173 9.88 6.32 -5.18
CA ALA A 173 8.90 6.35 -4.10
C ALA A 173 7.49 5.97 -4.57
N ILE A 174 7.01 6.61 -5.65
CA ILE A 174 5.67 6.32 -6.18
C ILE A 174 5.58 4.87 -6.69
N ILE A 175 6.61 4.37 -7.37
CA ILE A 175 6.65 2.97 -7.84
C ILE A 175 6.58 2.00 -6.67
N ARG A 176 7.35 2.22 -5.61
CA ARG A 176 7.34 1.36 -4.41
C ARG A 176 5.93 1.28 -3.79
N GLU A 177 5.25 2.42 -3.66
CA GLU A 177 3.88 2.44 -3.12
C GLU A 177 2.88 1.76 -4.05
N LEU A 178 2.99 1.95 -5.37
CA LEU A 178 2.13 1.28 -6.34
C LEU A 178 2.33 -0.24 -6.34
N ASP A 179 3.58 -0.72 -6.27
CA ASP A 179 3.91 -2.14 -6.15
C ASP A 179 3.29 -2.75 -4.90
N ALA A 180 3.29 -2.02 -3.78
CA ALA A 180 2.66 -2.42 -2.54
C ALA A 180 1.12 -2.25 -2.52
N GLY A 181 0.52 -1.84 -3.64
CA GLY A 181 -0.92 -1.71 -3.76
C GLY A 181 -1.50 -0.40 -3.20
N ARG A 182 -0.69 0.66 -3.10
CA ARG A 182 -1.01 1.93 -2.42
C ARG A 182 -0.80 3.14 -3.34
N LEU A 183 -1.09 4.33 -2.82
CA LEU A 183 -0.82 5.61 -3.48
C LEU A 183 0.20 6.37 -2.63
N ASP A 184 1.17 7.01 -3.28
CA ASP A 184 2.19 7.80 -2.60
C ASP A 184 1.60 9.01 -1.88
N ALA A 185 2.16 9.34 -0.71
CA ALA A 185 1.69 10.43 0.13
C ALA A 185 1.72 11.78 -0.57
N ILE A 186 2.68 12.03 -1.48
CA ILE A 186 2.74 13.29 -2.22
C ILE A 186 1.49 13.48 -3.09
N LEU A 187 1.00 12.43 -3.74
CA LEU A 187 -0.18 12.49 -4.59
C LEU A 187 -1.46 12.69 -3.79
N VAL A 188 -1.51 12.10 -2.58
CA VAL A 188 -2.59 12.32 -1.62
C VAL A 188 -2.59 13.80 -1.19
N HIS A 189 -1.43 14.29 -0.76
CA HIS A 189 -1.23 15.66 -0.28
C HIS A 189 -1.61 16.70 -1.32
N GLU A 190 -1.06 16.62 -2.53
CA GLU A 190 -1.31 17.62 -3.58
C GLU A 190 -2.78 17.68 -4.00
N MET A 191 -3.48 16.54 -3.97
CA MET A 191 -4.91 16.51 -4.30
C MET A 191 -5.75 17.19 -3.22
N VAL A 192 -5.31 17.18 -1.96
CA VAL A 192 -6.01 17.89 -0.88
C VAL A 192 -6.03 19.41 -1.13
N HIS A 193 -4.95 20.00 -1.67
CA HIS A 193 -4.95 21.41 -2.06
C HIS A 193 -6.04 21.71 -3.11
N ASN A 194 -6.26 20.82 -4.08
CA ASN A 194 -7.33 20.99 -5.07
C ASN A 194 -8.71 21.02 -4.42
N PHE A 195 -8.92 20.23 -3.37
CA PHE A 195 -10.19 20.14 -2.65
C PHE A 195 -10.34 21.17 -1.52
N ASP A 196 -9.45 22.16 -1.44
CA ASP A 196 -9.63 23.33 -0.57
C ASP A 196 -10.64 24.34 -1.19
N ALA A 197 -11.87 23.87 -1.37
CA ALA A 197 -12.98 24.68 -1.90
C ALA A 197 -13.44 25.77 -0.91
N TYR A 198 -12.93 25.73 0.32
CA TYR A 198 -13.31 26.65 1.40
C TYR A 198 -12.29 27.75 1.64
N ALA A 199 -11.22 27.83 0.84
CA ALA A 199 -10.13 28.79 1.04
C ALA A 199 -10.62 30.22 1.31
N ALA A 200 -11.53 30.74 0.48
CA ALA A 200 -12.08 32.10 0.67
C ALA A 200 -12.84 32.28 2.00
N HIS A 201 -13.42 31.21 2.55
CA HIS A 201 -14.30 31.22 3.72
C HIS A 201 -13.57 30.92 5.03
N LEU A 202 -12.47 30.16 4.98
CA LEU A 202 -11.79 29.68 6.18
C LEU A 202 -10.36 30.21 6.30
N HIS A 203 -9.69 30.62 5.21
CA HIS A 203 -8.28 30.98 5.28
C HIS A 203 -8.01 32.32 5.94
N TYR A 204 -7.24 32.31 7.03
CA TYR A 204 -6.69 33.50 7.68
C TYR A 204 -5.25 33.34 8.19
N LEU A 205 -4.67 32.14 8.07
CA LEU A 205 -3.28 31.89 8.46
C LEU A 205 -2.32 32.25 7.33
N PRO A 206 -1.07 32.64 7.65
CA PRO A 206 -0.02 32.83 6.64
C PRO A 206 0.20 31.61 5.74
N ASP A 207 0.09 30.41 6.33
CA ASP A 207 0.26 29.12 5.66
C ASP A 207 -0.97 28.21 5.85
N HIS A 208 -2.15 28.80 5.67
CA HIS A 208 -3.40 28.06 5.84
C HIS A 208 -3.56 26.83 4.90
N PRO A 209 -3.07 26.82 3.66
CA PRO A 209 -3.13 25.62 2.82
C PRO A 209 -2.53 24.37 3.49
N HIS A 210 -1.48 24.51 4.31
CA HIS A 210 -0.94 23.40 5.08
C HIS A 210 -1.73 23.08 6.34
N ALA A 211 -2.33 24.06 7.01
CA ALA A 211 -3.30 23.78 8.08
C ALA A 211 -4.49 22.95 7.56
N TRP A 212 -4.89 23.18 6.30
CA TRP A 212 -5.91 22.40 5.62
C TRP A 212 -5.45 20.97 5.29
N THR A 213 -4.23 20.79 4.74
CA THR A 213 -3.70 19.44 4.46
C THR A 213 -3.45 18.65 5.74
N ASP A 214 -2.85 19.29 6.76
CA ASP A 214 -2.63 18.71 8.09
C ASP A 214 -3.91 18.13 8.65
N PHE A 215 -5.06 18.77 8.48
CA PHE A 215 -6.33 18.17 8.85
C PHE A 215 -6.87 17.15 7.83
N PHE A 216 -7.14 17.62 6.61
CA PHE A 216 -8.01 16.92 5.67
C PHE A 216 -7.36 15.68 5.08
N GLN A 217 -6.04 15.65 4.88
CA GLN A 217 -5.34 14.45 4.43
C GLN A 217 -5.48 13.33 5.48
N TYR A 218 -5.12 13.62 6.72
CA TYR A 218 -5.14 12.67 7.84
C TYR A 218 -6.55 12.17 8.14
N PHE A 219 -7.55 13.06 8.08
CA PHE A 219 -8.94 12.65 8.23
C PHE A 219 -9.50 11.90 7.00
N ALA A 220 -9.48 12.51 5.82
CA ALA A 220 -10.20 11.98 4.66
C ALA A 220 -9.49 10.77 4.06
N ALA A 221 -8.17 10.82 3.83
CA ALA A 221 -7.45 9.73 3.18
C ALA A 221 -7.11 8.61 4.18
N HIS A 222 -6.46 8.94 5.28
CA HIS A 222 -5.94 7.92 6.21
C HIS A 222 -7.02 7.40 7.15
N ARG A 223 -7.68 8.27 7.93
CA ARG A 223 -8.72 7.86 8.88
C ARG A 223 -9.96 7.28 8.22
N TYR A 224 -10.55 8.01 7.27
CA TYR A 224 -11.81 7.62 6.63
C TYR A 224 -11.60 6.72 5.40
N GLY A 225 -10.66 7.06 4.54
CA GLY A 225 -10.32 6.30 3.34
C GLY A 225 -9.52 5.02 3.60
N ARG A 226 -8.95 4.87 4.81
CA ARG A 226 -8.08 3.75 5.23
C ARG A 226 -6.86 3.58 4.31
N ILE A 227 -6.37 4.67 3.73
CA ILE A 227 -5.18 4.67 2.88
C ILE A 227 -3.92 4.56 3.76
N VAL A 228 -3.05 3.62 3.42
CA VAL A 228 -1.75 3.38 4.07
C VAL A 228 -0.72 4.37 3.51
N GLN A 229 0.20 4.83 4.35
CA GLN A 229 1.31 5.72 3.97
C GLN A 229 2.63 5.08 4.39
N GLU A 230 3.56 4.84 3.46
CA GLU A 230 4.95 4.45 3.77
C GLU A 230 5.07 3.34 4.83
N ASP A 231 4.31 2.26 4.65
CA ASP A 231 4.22 1.12 5.59
C ASP A 231 3.66 1.43 6.99
N GLN A 232 3.13 2.63 7.22
CA GLN A 232 2.34 2.99 8.39
C GLN A 232 0.87 2.64 8.17
N ALA A 233 0.27 1.92 9.11
CA ALA A 233 -1.16 1.62 9.03
C ALA A 233 -1.98 2.91 9.19
N PRO A 234 -3.20 2.99 8.64
CA PRO A 234 -3.96 4.23 8.61
C PRO A 234 -4.26 4.81 10.01
N ASP A 235 -4.38 3.93 11.02
CA ASP A 235 -4.55 4.34 12.42
C ASP A 235 -3.26 4.92 13.02
N ASP A 236 -2.08 4.41 12.64
CA ASP A 236 -0.78 4.97 13.07
C ASP A 236 -0.57 6.36 12.47
N VAL A 237 -0.86 6.53 11.17
CA VAL A 237 -0.79 7.82 10.47
C VAL A 237 -1.74 8.82 11.10
N TYR A 238 -2.97 8.38 11.40
CA TYR A 238 -3.96 9.22 12.05
C TYR A 238 -3.50 9.65 13.44
N ARG A 239 -2.83 8.79 14.22
CA ARG A 239 -2.26 9.09 15.56
C ARG A 239 -0.90 9.81 15.51
N SER A 240 -0.46 10.27 14.34
CA SER A 240 0.74 11.09 14.23
C SER A 240 0.62 12.37 15.08
N PRO A 241 1.76 13.04 15.38
CA PRO A 241 1.79 14.29 16.15
C PRO A 241 0.81 15.37 15.69
N VAL A 242 0.43 15.36 14.40
CA VAL A 242 -0.58 16.28 13.83
C VAL A 242 -1.93 16.18 14.55
N SER A 243 -2.39 14.97 14.88
CA SER A 243 -3.70 14.75 15.50
C SER A 243 -3.72 14.90 17.02
N VAL A 244 -2.58 14.65 17.66
CA VAL A 244 -2.42 14.65 19.12
C VAL A 244 -1.81 15.94 19.65
N ALA A 245 -1.55 16.93 18.79
CA ALA A 245 -1.05 18.26 19.16
C ALA A 245 -1.87 18.97 20.25
N TRP A 246 -3.11 18.54 20.50
CA TRP A 246 -3.92 19.05 21.60
C TRP A 246 -3.33 18.75 22.98
N GLN A 247 -2.66 17.61 23.16
CA GLN A 247 -2.05 17.22 24.44
C GLN A 247 -0.96 18.23 24.82
N ASP A 248 -0.01 18.46 23.91
CA ASP A 248 1.07 19.45 24.09
C ASP A 248 0.53 20.87 24.25
N TYR A 249 -0.52 21.22 23.50
CA TYR A 249 -1.15 22.54 23.59
C TYR A 249 -1.82 22.78 24.95
N LEU A 250 -2.46 21.75 25.54
CA LEU A 250 -3.08 21.87 26.86
C LEU A 250 -2.05 21.85 27.99
N ALA A 251 -0.97 21.06 27.84
CA ALA A 251 0.13 21.03 28.77
C ALA A 251 0.91 22.37 28.84
N ASP A 252 0.90 23.17 27.77
CA ASP A 252 1.44 24.54 27.77
C ASP A 252 0.39 25.54 28.31
N ASP A 253 0.56 25.94 29.58
CA ASP A 253 -0.28 26.96 30.23
C ASP A 253 -0.33 28.29 29.45
N SER A 254 0.75 28.64 28.76
CA SER A 254 0.84 29.88 27.98
C SER A 254 0.18 29.79 26.60
N ALA A 255 -0.01 28.57 26.09
CA ALA A 255 -0.62 28.34 24.79
C ALA A 255 -2.11 28.75 24.80
N ASN A 256 -2.49 29.49 23.77
CA ASN A 256 -3.87 29.87 23.47
C ASN A 256 -3.97 30.17 21.97
N TRP A 257 -5.20 30.22 21.44
CA TRP A 257 -5.42 30.49 20.02
C TRP A 257 -4.69 31.73 19.49
N THR A 258 -4.74 32.85 20.22
CA THR A 258 -4.09 34.10 19.76
C THR A 258 -2.58 33.89 19.61
N SER A 259 -1.92 33.40 20.66
CA SER A 259 -0.47 33.21 20.63
C SER A 259 0.00 32.12 19.64
N CYS A 260 -0.70 30.98 19.57
CA CYS A 260 -0.21 29.83 18.81
C CYS A 260 -0.74 29.76 17.38
N VAL A 261 -1.98 30.20 17.15
CA VAL A 261 -2.63 30.10 15.84
C VAL A 261 -2.56 31.44 15.11
N GLN A 262 -3.04 32.53 15.73
CA GLN A 262 -3.08 33.83 15.08
C GLN A 262 -1.68 34.44 14.89
N ASP A 263 -0.84 34.39 15.93
CA ASP A 263 0.50 35.00 15.92
C ASP A 263 1.62 34.01 15.54
N GLY A 264 1.35 32.70 15.58
CA GLY A 264 2.32 31.65 15.28
C GLY A 264 3.51 31.57 16.26
N ALA A 265 3.38 32.13 17.46
CA ALA A 265 4.48 32.33 18.40
C ALA A 265 4.82 31.09 19.26
N CYS A 266 4.21 29.94 18.98
CA CYS A 266 4.42 28.69 19.72
C CYS A 266 5.31 27.68 18.98
N GLY A 267 5.79 28.01 17.76
CA GLY A 267 6.58 27.10 16.93
C GLY A 267 7.88 26.61 17.61
N ASP A 268 8.58 27.49 18.34
CA ASP A 268 9.81 27.13 19.08
C ASP A 268 9.57 26.10 20.20
N ARG A 269 8.30 25.89 20.59
CA ARG A 269 7.86 24.91 21.58
C ARG A 269 7.26 23.65 20.95
N GLY A 270 7.36 23.51 19.63
CA GLY A 270 6.81 22.36 18.88
C GLY A 270 5.34 22.49 18.49
N LEU A 271 4.68 23.61 18.83
CA LEU A 271 3.27 23.85 18.52
C LEU A 271 3.16 24.72 17.26
N SER A 272 3.06 24.07 16.10
CA SER A 272 2.85 24.78 14.84
C SER A 272 1.43 25.37 14.77
N ALA A 273 1.30 26.55 14.16
CA ALA A 273 -0.01 27.18 13.97
C ALA A 273 -0.97 26.31 13.14
N ASN A 274 -0.42 25.54 12.19
CA ASN A 274 -1.18 24.68 11.30
C ASN A 274 -1.79 23.49 12.04
N ASN A 275 -1.01 22.77 12.85
CA ASN A 275 -1.49 21.63 13.62
C ASN A 275 -2.49 22.09 14.71
N VAL A 276 -2.20 23.19 15.40
CA VAL A 276 -3.11 23.72 16.43
C VAL A 276 -4.41 24.25 15.80
N TRP A 277 -4.39 24.76 14.57
CA TRP A 277 -5.61 25.12 13.86
C TRP A 277 -6.46 23.89 13.49
N ALA A 278 -5.83 22.79 13.06
CA ALA A 278 -6.48 21.52 12.75
C ALA A 278 -7.09 20.83 13.99
N MET A 279 -6.45 21.01 15.15
CA MET A 279 -6.76 20.40 16.44
C MET A 279 -8.26 20.28 16.79
N PRO A 280 -9.12 21.33 16.68
CA PRO A 280 -10.52 21.21 17.06
C PRO A 280 -11.31 20.20 16.21
N TYR A 281 -10.89 19.91 14.98
CA TYR A 281 -11.50 18.85 14.18
C TYR A 281 -11.19 17.46 14.72
N TYR A 282 -9.95 17.21 15.15
CA TYR A 282 -9.57 15.94 15.77
C TYR A 282 -10.25 15.74 17.10
N ARG A 283 -10.36 16.82 17.90
CA ARG A 283 -11.05 16.74 19.18
C ARG A 283 -12.55 16.51 19.01
N LEU A 284 -13.16 17.07 17.96
CA LEU A 284 -14.53 16.74 17.56
C LEU A 284 -14.67 15.27 17.15
N GLU A 285 -13.77 14.75 16.30
CA GLU A 285 -13.80 13.35 15.83
C GLU A 285 -13.70 12.37 16.99
N SER A 286 -12.80 12.61 17.92
CA SER A 286 -12.57 11.70 19.06
C SER A 286 -13.71 11.72 20.09
N LEU A 287 -14.51 12.79 20.18
CA LEU A 287 -15.69 12.85 21.05
C LEU A 287 -16.97 12.31 20.41
N TYR A 288 -17.21 12.63 19.13
CA TYR A 288 -18.50 12.35 18.45
C TYR A 288 -18.37 11.41 17.24
N GLY A 289 -17.17 10.94 16.94
CA GLY A 289 -16.83 10.13 15.78
C GLY A 289 -16.71 10.91 14.48
N ALA A 290 -16.14 10.26 13.46
CA ALA A 290 -15.96 10.82 12.11
C ALA A 290 -17.25 11.36 11.47
N ASP A 291 -18.44 10.85 11.83
CA ASP A 291 -19.70 11.36 11.26
C ASP A 291 -19.98 12.82 11.66
N ALA A 292 -19.46 13.27 12.81
CA ALA A 292 -19.56 14.68 13.20
C ALA A 292 -18.77 15.57 12.26
N VAL A 293 -17.57 15.13 11.85
CA VAL A 293 -16.75 15.82 10.86
C VAL A 293 -17.44 15.83 9.48
N LEU A 294 -18.03 14.70 9.06
CA LEU A 294 -18.78 14.64 7.80
C LEU A 294 -19.98 15.60 7.80
N ARG A 295 -20.73 15.68 8.91
CA ARG A 295 -21.84 16.63 9.06
C ARG A 295 -21.38 18.09 9.07
N SER A 296 -20.23 18.38 9.68
CA SER A 296 -19.59 19.70 9.62
C SER A 296 -19.32 20.12 8.17
N PHE A 297 -18.75 19.23 7.35
CA PHE A 297 -18.52 19.50 5.93
C PHE A 297 -19.80 19.61 5.12
N ALA A 298 -20.81 18.78 5.40
CA ALA A 298 -22.13 18.92 4.78
C ALA A 298 -22.70 20.33 5.01
N PHE A 299 -22.62 20.84 6.24
CA PHE A 299 -23.01 22.21 6.58
C PHE A 299 -22.17 23.26 5.85
N LEU A 300 -20.84 23.14 5.86
CA LEU A 300 -19.96 24.08 5.16
C LEU A 300 -20.24 24.13 3.66
N SER A 301 -20.50 22.98 3.03
CA SER A 301 -20.84 22.90 1.61
C SER A 301 -22.15 23.64 1.29
N ASP A 302 -23.16 23.58 2.16
CA ASP A 302 -24.41 24.33 1.99
C ASP A 302 -24.21 25.83 2.22
N TYR A 303 -23.44 26.18 3.25
CA TYR A 303 -23.11 27.57 3.59
C TYR A 303 -22.43 28.27 2.41
N VAL A 304 -21.36 27.69 1.88
CA VAL A 304 -20.55 28.31 0.80
C VAL A 304 -21.33 28.45 -0.51
N ARG A 305 -22.33 27.59 -0.77
CA ARG A 305 -23.21 27.72 -1.94
C ARG A 305 -24.21 28.86 -1.82
N THR A 306 -24.57 29.26 -0.60
CA THR A 306 -25.72 30.14 -0.34
C THR A 306 -25.34 31.47 0.29
N ARG A 307 -24.12 31.61 0.82
CA ARG A 307 -23.68 32.79 1.58
C ARG A 307 -22.28 33.23 1.16
N PRO A 308 -21.97 34.53 1.26
CA PRO A 308 -20.63 35.03 0.99
C PRO A 308 -19.66 34.65 2.12
N ALA A 309 -18.36 34.69 1.80
CA ALA A 309 -17.29 34.53 2.77
C ALA A 309 -17.33 35.62 3.86
N PRO A 310 -17.05 35.27 5.13
CA PRO A 310 -16.85 36.26 6.19
C PRO A 310 -15.70 37.22 5.86
N ALA A 311 -15.87 38.49 6.21
CA ALA A 311 -14.92 39.55 5.86
C ALA A 311 -13.73 39.67 6.84
N THR A 312 -13.83 39.07 8.02
CA THR A 312 -12.82 39.14 9.08
C THR A 312 -12.35 37.74 9.46
N ASP A 313 -11.09 37.63 9.92
CA ASP A 313 -10.50 36.36 10.34
C ASP A 313 -11.31 35.73 11.48
N THR A 314 -11.73 36.53 12.45
CA THR A 314 -12.63 36.08 13.54
C THR A 314 -13.98 35.60 13.01
N GLY A 315 -14.51 36.22 11.96
CA GLY A 315 -15.75 35.76 11.31
C GLY A 315 -15.58 34.44 10.57
N LYS A 316 -14.41 34.21 9.95
CA LYS A 316 -14.06 32.93 9.31
C LYS A 316 -13.92 31.83 10.36
N GLU A 317 -13.28 32.15 11.47
CA GLU A 317 -13.16 31.22 12.60
C GLU A 317 -14.51 30.93 13.25
N SER A 318 -15.36 31.94 13.47
CA SER A 318 -16.73 31.75 13.97
C SER A 318 -17.56 30.83 13.06
N LEU A 319 -17.41 30.94 11.73
CA LEU A 319 -18.03 30.03 10.77
C LEU A 319 -17.52 28.59 10.94
N ARG A 320 -16.21 28.41 11.09
CA ARG A 320 -15.61 27.10 11.31
C ARG A 320 -16.12 26.45 12.59
N LEU A 321 -16.11 27.17 13.71
CA LEU A 321 -16.58 26.68 15.00
C LEU A 321 -18.09 26.36 14.97
N LEU A 322 -18.90 27.19 14.31
CA LEU A 322 -20.31 26.88 14.07
C LEU A 322 -20.47 25.57 13.29
N SER A 323 -19.63 25.32 12.29
CA SER A 323 -19.69 24.06 11.54
C SER A 323 -19.35 22.85 12.41
N LEU A 324 -18.40 22.97 13.33
CA LEU A 324 -18.05 21.91 14.29
C LEU A 324 -19.23 21.62 15.23
N ALA A 325 -19.89 22.67 15.72
CA ALA A 325 -21.07 22.54 16.58
C ALA A 325 -22.24 21.85 15.85
N VAL A 326 -22.49 22.22 14.59
CA VAL A 326 -23.48 21.54 13.73
C VAL A 326 -23.08 20.09 13.49
N GLY A 327 -21.79 19.83 13.33
CA GLY A 327 -21.21 18.49 13.24
C GLY A 327 -21.51 17.63 14.47
N ALA A 328 -21.15 18.11 15.66
CA ALA A 328 -21.46 17.46 16.94
C ALA A 328 -22.97 17.29 17.14
N GLY A 329 -23.77 18.25 16.66
CA GLY A 329 -25.17 18.35 17.01
C GLY A 329 -25.37 18.88 18.43
N ALA A 330 -24.42 19.66 18.95
CA ALA A 330 -24.37 20.09 20.34
C ALA A 330 -23.76 21.48 20.54
N ASN A 331 -23.97 22.06 21.72
CA ASN A 331 -23.40 23.35 22.10
C ASN A 331 -21.94 23.17 22.58
N ILE A 332 -20.99 23.34 21.68
CA ILE A 332 -19.57 23.15 21.97
C ILE A 332 -18.91 24.36 22.68
N ALA A 333 -19.67 25.35 23.17
CA ALA A 333 -19.10 26.55 23.78
C ALA A 333 -18.13 26.22 24.93
N CYS A 334 -18.48 25.28 25.80
CA CYS A 334 -17.61 24.82 26.89
C CYS A 334 -16.32 24.16 26.38
N HIS A 335 -16.36 23.45 25.24
CA HIS A 335 -15.16 22.84 24.66
C HIS A 335 -14.15 23.92 24.27
N LEU A 336 -14.64 25.02 23.69
CA LEU A 336 -13.83 26.14 23.26
C LEU A 336 -13.18 26.85 24.45
N GLU A 337 -13.87 26.90 25.59
CA GLU A 337 -13.30 27.45 26.83
C GLU A 337 -12.15 26.58 27.35
N PHE A 338 -12.32 25.24 27.41
CA PHE A 338 -11.24 24.32 27.79
C PHE A 338 -10.05 24.38 26.83
N LEU A 339 -10.31 24.48 25.53
CA LEU A 339 -9.27 24.59 24.51
C LEU A 339 -8.70 26.01 24.37
N LYS A 340 -9.03 26.94 25.28
CA LYS A 340 -8.55 28.33 25.28
C LYS A 340 -8.76 29.03 23.92
N TRP A 341 -9.91 28.76 23.29
CA TRP A 341 -10.29 29.21 21.96
C TRP A 341 -11.25 30.41 22.02
N PRO A 342 -11.12 31.44 21.16
CA PRO A 342 -11.98 32.60 21.21
C PRO A 342 -13.42 32.24 20.86
N LEU A 343 -14.37 32.79 21.63
CA LEU A 343 -15.80 32.65 21.39
C LEU A 343 -16.48 34.02 21.36
N GLU A 344 -16.86 34.48 20.17
CA GLU A 344 -17.61 35.73 19.99
C GLU A 344 -19.02 35.62 20.61
N ASP A 345 -19.54 36.73 21.13
CA ASP A 345 -20.89 36.78 21.73
C ASP A 345 -22.01 36.43 20.74
N SER A 346 -21.82 36.78 19.47
CA SER A 346 -22.70 36.41 18.36
C SER A 346 -22.76 34.89 18.18
N LEU A 347 -21.60 34.24 18.13
CA LEU A 347 -21.50 32.80 18.02
C LEU A 347 -22.04 32.11 19.28
N ARG A 348 -21.67 32.57 20.48
CA ARG A 348 -22.22 32.05 21.75
C ARG A 348 -23.75 32.08 21.76
N SER A 349 -24.34 33.20 21.33
CA SER A 349 -25.80 33.34 21.22
C SER A 349 -26.40 32.39 20.18
N GLU A 350 -25.72 32.19 19.06
CA GLU A 350 -26.14 31.26 18.02
C GLU A 350 -26.08 29.79 18.49
N LEU A 351 -25.00 29.38 19.16
CA LEU A 351 -24.87 28.04 19.73
C LEU A 351 -25.96 27.76 20.77
N GLN A 352 -26.17 28.70 21.69
CA GLN A 352 -27.22 28.61 22.72
C GLN A 352 -28.62 28.50 22.11
N SER A 353 -28.89 29.26 21.04
CA SER A 353 -30.18 29.26 20.34
C SER A 353 -30.44 27.96 19.58
N ARG A 354 -29.39 27.39 18.95
CA ARG A 354 -29.49 26.18 18.12
C ARG A 354 -29.52 24.90 18.93
N PHE A 355 -28.69 24.79 19.96
CA PHE A 355 -28.40 23.51 20.62
C PHE A 355 -28.82 23.47 22.10
N GLY A 356 -29.09 24.63 22.72
CA GLY A 356 -29.48 24.69 24.12
C GLY A 356 -28.28 24.75 25.07
N GLY A 357 -28.38 24.07 26.21
CA GLY A 357 -27.34 24.07 27.25
C GLY A 357 -26.05 23.39 26.83
N ASP A 358 -25.05 23.41 27.72
CA ASP A 358 -23.71 22.90 27.46
C ASP A 358 -23.68 21.39 27.15
N ASP A 359 -22.65 20.98 26.43
CA ASP A 359 -22.43 19.59 26.07
C ASP A 359 -22.16 18.70 27.31
N PRO A 360 -22.77 17.50 27.39
CA PRO A 360 -22.43 16.52 28.41
C PRO A 360 -20.95 16.15 28.49
N ALA A 361 -20.19 16.24 27.39
CA ALA A 361 -18.74 16.04 27.34
C ALA A 361 -17.94 17.14 28.05
N CYS A 362 -18.59 18.11 28.70
CA CYS A 362 -17.96 19.11 29.55
C CYS A 362 -18.32 18.95 31.04
N LEU A 363 -19.00 17.87 31.42
CA LEU A 363 -19.41 17.63 32.79
C LEU A 363 -18.31 16.91 33.55
N ASP A 364 -17.60 17.64 34.41
CA ASP A 364 -16.64 17.10 35.39
C ASP A 364 -17.40 16.35 36.51
N LEU A 365 -17.48 15.02 36.40
CA LEU A 365 -18.29 14.19 37.28
C LEU A 365 -17.58 13.81 38.59
N ASP A 366 -16.26 13.65 38.58
CA ASP A 366 -15.45 13.25 39.74
C ASP A 366 -14.73 14.42 40.45
N ARG A 367 -14.77 15.61 39.85
CA ARG A 367 -14.33 16.91 40.39
C ARG A 367 -12.83 17.07 40.43
N ASP A 368 -12.11 16.51 39.47
CA ASP A 368 -10.66 16.69 39.31
C ASP A 368 -10.29 17.86 38.36
N SER A 369 -11.28 18.53 37.78
CA SER A 369 -11.15 19.61 36.78
C SER A 369 -10.72 19.15 35.38
N PHE A 370 -10.69 17.84 35.14
CA PHE A 370 -10.61 17.24 33.82
C PHE A 370 -12.01 16.84 33.35
N VAL A 371 -12.13 16.85 32.03
CA VAL A 371 -13.29 16.44 31.23
C VAL A 371 -12.76 15.74 29.97
N PRO A 372 -13.57 15.05 29.16
CA PRO A 372 -13.03 14.33 28.00
C PRO A 372 -12.44 15.26 26.93
N VAL A 373 -12.80 16.55 26.97
CA VAL A 373 -12.24 17.58 26.07
C VAL A 373 -10.79 17.93 26.41
N ASN A 374 -10.44 18.01 27.70
CA ASN A 374 -9.11 18.43 28.15
C ASN A 374 -8.23 17.27 28.65
N GLY A 375 -8.69 16.03 28.47
CA GLY A 375 -7.85 14.84 28.60
C GLY A 375 -8.23 13.88 29.72
N ASP A 376 -9.49 13.88 30.16
CA ASP A 376 -10.04 12.79 30.98
C ASP A 376 -10.43 11.60 30.09
N CYS A 377 -9.99 10.39 30.46
CA CYS A 377 -10.38 9.14 29.79
C CYS A 377 -11.32 8.25 30.62
N ASP A 378 -11.66 8.63 31.86
CA ASP A 378 -12.72 8.06 32.71
C ASP A 378 -13.20 9.04 33.80
N GLU A 379 -14.26 9.79 33.50
CA GLU A 379 -14.97 10.75 34.39
C GLU A 379 -15.47 10.21 35.75
N ASN A 380 -15.21 8.94 36.07
CA ASN A 380 -15.54 8.35 37.37
C ASN A 380 -14.28 8.07 38.21
N ASP A 381 -13.10 8.39 37.71
CA ASP A 381 -11.81 8.10 38.32
C ASP A 381 -10.86 9.32 38.24
N PRO A 382 -10.73 10.10 39.34
CA PRO A 382 -10.00 11.37 39.35
C PRO A 382 -8.47 11.20 39.28
N SER A 383 -8.00 9.99 38.97
CA SER A 383 -6.60 9.68 38.71
C SER A 383 -6.30 9.40 37.25
N ARG A 384 -7.34 9.37 36.38
CA ARG A 384 -7.24 8.97 34.98
C ARG A 384 -7.46 10.15 34.04
N HIS A 385 -6.43 10.96 33.92
CA HIS A 385 -6.44 12.19 33.11
C HIS A 385 -5.05 12.47 32.53
N LEU A 386 -4.90 13.42 31.60
CA LEU A 386 -3.64 13.79 30.91
C LEU A 386 -2.42 14.12 31.80
N HIS A 387 -2.65 14.27 33.11
CA HIS A 387 -1.61 14.56 34.10
C HIS A 387 -1.59 13.53 35.24
N GLY A 388 -2.26 12.40 35.02
CA GLY A 388 -2.24 11.23 35.88
C GLY A 388 -0.83 10.64 35.94
N ALA A 389 -0.61 9.76 36.91
CA ALA A 389 0.61 8.99 36.97
C ALA A 389 0.32 7.58 36.46
N GLU A 390 1.11 7.11 35.49
CA GLU A 390 0.94 5.77 34.96
C GLU A 390 1.17 4.68 36.02
N LEU A 391 0.25 3.71 36.12
CA LEU A 391 0.34 2.58 37.04
C LEU A 391 0.60 1.28 36.29
N ALA A 392 1.89 1.03 36.00
CA ALA A 392 2.33 -0.16 35.30
C ALA A 392 1.72 -1.50 35.78
N GLY A 393 1.12 -2.23 34.85
CA GLY A 393 0.60 -3.58 35.01
C GLY A 393 -0.89 -3.67 35.40
N ASN A 394 -1.62 -2.56 35.37
CA ASN A 394 -3.05 -2.50 35.65
C ASN A 394 -3.92 -2.64 34.38
N ARG A 395 -3.32 -2.61 33.19
CA ARG A 395 -3.95 -2.69 31.86
C ARG A 395 -4.90 -1.53 31.56
N ARG A 396 -4.53 -0.33 32.01
CA ARG A 396 -5.25 0.91 31.76
C ARG A 396 -4.23 1.95 31.27
N ASP A 397 -4.75 2.91 30.54
CA ASP A 397 -4.07 4.13 30.16
C ASP A 397 -4.42 5.15 31.27
N ASP A 398 -3.55 5.32 32.27
CA ASP A 398 -3.87 6.12 33.46
C ASP A 398 -3.52 7.60 33.28
N ASP A 399 -2.57 7.92 32.41
CA ASP A 399 -2.24 9.29 32.03
C ASP A 399 -2.90 9.74 30.70
N CYS A 400 -3.74 8.89 30.11
CA CYS A 400 -4.53 9.18 28.92
C CYS A 400 -3.69 9.65 27.70
N ASP A 401 -2.44 9.21 27.62
CA ASP A 401 -1.52 9.53 26.52
C ASP A 401 -1.71 8.60 25.29
N GLY A 402 -2.48 7.51 25.47
CA GLY A 402 -2.79 6.52 24.44
C GLY A 402 -1.88 5.30 24.42
N LEU A 403 -0.93 5.22 25.35
CA LEU A 403 -0.17 4.04 25.71
C LEU A 403 -0.88 3.34 26.90
N THR A 404 -0.37 2.18 27.31
CA THR A 404 -1.01 1.38 28.34
C THR A 404 0.08 0.55 28.99
N ASP A 405 0.20 0.69 30.30
CA ASP A 405 1.25 0.08 31.11
C ASP A 405 2.68 0.40 30.59
N GLU A 406 2.90 1.59 30.01
CA GLU A 406 4.19 1.98 29.48
C GLU A 406 5.24 2.17 30.58
N THR A 407 6.49 1.86 30.22
CA THR A 407 7.62 2.15 31.10
C THR A 407 8.12 3.56 30.85
N ALA A 408 8.01 4.43 31.86
CA ALA A 408 8.62 5.74 31.84
C ALA A 408 10.13 5.68 32.14
N LEU A 409 10.94 6.10 31.18
CA LEU A 409 12.40 6.20 31.30
C LEU A 409 12.81 7.67 31.32
N VAL A 410 13.39 8.12 32.43
CA VAL A 410 13.90 9.48 32.55
C VAL A 410 15.40 9.42 32.81
N GLU A 411 16.16 10.14 32.00
CA GLU A 411 17.60 10.28 32.17
C GLU A 411 17.92 11.05 33.46
N ALA A 412 18.92 10.57 34.22
CA ALA A 412 19.14 10.99 35.61
C ALA A 412 19.65 12.44 35.78
N GLU A 413 20.24 13.04 34.74
CA GLU A 413 20.76 14.41 34.75
C GLU A 413 20.40 15.16 33.45
N GLN A 414 19.23 15.82 33.42
CA GLN A 414 18.86 16.70 32.29
C GLN A 414 19.86 17.88 32.20
N GLY A 415 20.77 17.88 31.21
CA GLY A 415 21.78 18.92 31.07
C GLY A 415 22.87 18.65 30.00
N PRO A 416 23.81 19.59 29.79
CA PRO A 416 24.85 19.48 28.76
C PRO A 416 26.05 18.59 29.13
N ASP A 417 25.98 17.82 30.23
CA ASP A 417 27.01 16.85 30.61
C ASP A 417 26.72 15.50 29.92
N PRO A 418 27.74 14.75 29.45
CA PRO A 418 27.59 13.53 28.66
C PRO A 418 27.21 12.30 29.52
N ASP A 419 26.10 12.39 30.25
CA ASP A 419 25.57 11.30 31.09
C ASP A 419 24.40 10.60 30.39
N ASN A 420 24.74 9.83 29.35
CA ASN A 420 23.83 8.97 28.59
C ASN A 420 23.04 8.00 29.48
N PHE A 421 21.95 7.48 28.94
CA PHE A 421 21.57 6.10 29.20
C PHE A 421 22.79 5.18 28.97
N ALA A 422 23.42 4.71 30.06
CA ALA A 422 24.69 3.99 29.97
C ALA A 422 24.54 2.63 29.26
N GLY A 423 24.92 2.58 27.99
CA GLY A 423 24.83 1.38 27.15
C GLY A 423 23.41 1.11 26.65
N VAL A 424 23.13 -0.14 26.28
CA VAL A 424 21.82 -0.52 25.72
C VAL A 424 20.79 -0.71 26.84
N VAL A 425 19.77 0.16 26.87
CA VAL A 425 18.61 0.06 27.76
C VAL A 425 17.64 -1.00 27.25
N ARG A 426 16.98 -1.74 28.14
CA ARG A 426 16.11 -2.87 27.77
C ARG A 426 14.69 -2.74 28.33
N PRO A 427 13.88 -1.79 27.83
CA PRO A 427 12.50 -1.63 28.29
C PRO A 427 11.57 -2.75 27.79
N GLY A 428 10.41 -2.88 28.43
CA GLY A 428 9.25 -3.55 27.84
C GLY A 428 8.55 -2.65 26.83
N LEU A 429 7.72 -3.21 25.95
CA LEU A 429 6.85 -2.44 25.05
C LEU A 429 5.43 -2.39 25.65
N PRO A 430 4.76 -1.23 25.72
CA PRO A 430 5.22 0.11 25.31
C PRO A 430 6.19 0.78 26.30
N PHE A 431 6.92 1.80 25.85
CA PHE A 431 7.76 2.63 26.69
C PHE A 431 7.86 4.07 26.17
N GLU A 432 8.12 4.99 27.09
CA GLU A 432 8.45 6.37 26.79
C GLU A 432 9.81 6.76 27.39
N VAL A 433 10.45 7.75 26.80
CA VAL A 433 11.77 8.22 27.17
C VAL A 433 11.76 9.74 27.23
N GLN A 434 12.31 10.29 28.31
CA GLN A 434 12.77 11.67 28.40
C GLN A 434 14.30 11.62 28.54
N GLY A 435 14.98 12.02 27.47
CA GLY A 435 16.44 12.00 27.40
C GLY A 435 17.02 13.33 26.92
N SER A 436 18.34 13.40 26.86
CA SER A 436 19.09 14.54 26.35
C SER A 436 20.32 14.07 25.61
N ALA A 437 20.75 14.88 24.64
CA ALA A 437 22.01 14.69 23.96
C ALA A 437 22.93 15.87 24.26
N ALA A 438 24.21 15.61 24.51
CA ALA A 438 25.25 16.61 24.68
C ALA A 438 25.97 16.94 23.36
N ASP A 439 26.28 15.93 22.53
CA ASP A 439 26.97 16.08 21.24
C ASP A 439 26.65 14.93 20.27
N SER A 440 27.20 14.94 19.04
CA SER A 440 26.96 13.91 18.01
C SER A 440 27.51 12.50 18.32
N GLY A 441 28.23 12.34 19.43
CA GLY A 441 28.64 11.04 19.97
C GLY A 441 27.68 10.46 21.01
N ASP A 442 26.72 11.25 21.45
CA ASP A 442 25.77 10.94 22.51
C ASP A 442 24.55 10.19 21.95
N ASN A 443 24.70 8.87 21.74
CA ASN A 443 23.65 8.04 21.19
C ASN A 443 23.02 7.17 22.28
N ASP A 444 21.69 7.21 22.37
CA ASP A 444 20.92 6.37 23.29
C ASP A 444 20.26 5.21 22.54
N ILE A 445 20.45 3.99 23.05
CA ILE A 445 20.00 2.77 22.38
C ILE A 445 19.05 1.98 23.27
N PHE A 446 17.86 1.71 22.75
CA PHE A 446 16.79 0.97 23.41
C PHE A 446 16.56 -0.36 22.68
N SER A 447 16.67 -1.49 23.39
CA SER A 447 16.46 -2.84 22.87
C SER A 447 15.26 -3.50 23.52
N PHE A 448 14.30 -3.95 22.72
CA PHE A 448 13.02 -4.43 23.20
C PHE A 448 12.49 -5.58 22.31
N PRO A 449 11.58 -6.43 22.83
CA PRO A 449 10.86 -7.37 21.99
C PRO A 449 9.77 -6.63 21.19
N PRO A 450 9.76 -6.66 19.84
CA PRO A 450 8.84 -5.88 19.01
C PRO A 450 7.39 -6.42 18.97
N GLY A 451 7.06 -7.37 19.84
CA GLY A 451 5.74 -8.01 19.89
C GLY A 451 5.47 -8.98 18.72
N SER A 452 4.26 -9.52 18.67
CA SER A 452 3.89 -10.57 17.71
C SER A 452 3.73 -10.09 16.27
N SER A 453 3.45 -8.79 16.07
CA SER A 453 3.39 -8.20 14.74
C SER A 453 4.78 -7.92 14.15
N GLY A 454 5.81 -7.83 15.00
CA GLY A 454 7.13 -7.34 14.60
C GLY A 454 7.18 -5.85 14.28
N ARG A 455 6.05 -5.13 14.41
CA ARG A 455 5.89 -3.75 13.98
C ARG A 455 5.65 -2.84 15.18
N VAL A 456 6.41 -1.75 15.25
CA VAL A 456 6.28 -0.74 16.31
C VAL A 456 6.09 0.64 15.72
N PHE A 457 5.28 1.45 16.39
CA PHE A 457 5.09 2.86 16.07
C PHE A 457 5.94 3.68 17.05
N ALA A 458 6.74 4.59 16.51
CA ALA A 458 7.63 5.43 17.30
C ALA A 458 7.42 6.89 16.96
N THR A 459 7.47 7.75 17.98
CA THR A 459 7.44 9.21 17.83
C THR A 459 8.67 9.80 18.50
N LEU A 460 9.44 10.58 17.75
CA LEU A 460 10.58 11.36 18.26
C LEU A 460 10.18 12.82 18.34
N CYS A 461 10.29 13.41 19.52
CA CYS A 461 10.08 14.82 19.78
C CYS A 461 11.37 15.51 20.16
N ALA A 462 11.76 16.54 19.41
CA ALA A 462 12.86 17.41 19.75
C ALA A 462 12.41 18.54 20.69
N ARG A 463 13.13 18.72 21.80
CA ARG A 463 12.90 19.80 22.77
C ARG A 463 14.13 20.72 22.83
N GLY A 464 13.88 22.03 22.89
CA GLY A 464 14.94 23.04 22.85
C GLY A 464 15.78 22.93 21.57
N ASP A 465 17.10 22.81 21.75
CA ASP A 465 18.07 22.83 20.65
C ASP A 465 18.37 21.44 20.06
N PHE A 466 17.80 20.34 20.58
CA PHE A 466 18.04 18.99 20.06
C PHE A 466 17.64 18.87 18.60
N ARG A 467 18.50 18.29 17.76
CA ARG A 467 18.23 17.96 16.35
C ARG A 467 18.82 16.59 16.10
N GLY A 468 18.07 15.68 15.47
CA GLY A 468 18.58 14.34 15.27
C GLY A 468 17.56 13.32 14.78
N TRP A 469 17.93 12.06 14.96
CA TRP A 469 17.30 10.90 14.36
C TRP A 469 16.85 9.91 15.41
N ALA A 470 15.82 9.13 15.11
CA ALA A 470 15.60 7.83 15.72
C ALA A 470 15.71 6.79 14.60
N ALA A 471 16.63 5.83 14.72
CA ALA A 471 16.85 4.81 13.70
C ALA A 471 16.57 3.41 14.23
N ALA A 472 15.86 2.62 13.45
CA ALA A 472 15.56 1.23 13.73
C ALA A 472 16.72 0.33 13.30
N LEU A 473 17.17 -0.50 14.23
CA LEU A 473 18.29 -1.43 14.09
C LEU A 473 17.82 -2.86 14.38
N ASP A 474 18.34 -3.82 13.63
CA ASP A 474 18.15 -5.24 13.91
C ASP A 474 18.96 -5.71 15.12
N ALA A 475 18.85 -6.99 15.47
CA ALA A 475 19.56 -7.57 16.63
C ALA A 475 21.10 -7.51 16.53
N ASP A 476 21.66 -7.35 15.34
CA ASP A 476 23.10 -7.23 15.09
C ASP A 476 23.58 -5.76 15.14
N GLY A 477 22.64 -4.81 15.18
CA GLY A 477 22.91 -3.37 15.21
C GLY A 477 23.00 -2.74 13.82
N ASP A 478 22.60 -3.46 12.77
CA ASP A 478 22.50 -2.94 11.42
C ASP A 478 21.12 -2.31 11.20
N PHE A 479 21.01 -1.31 10.32
CA PHE A 479 19.71 -0.72 9.98
C PHE A 479 18.77 -1.77 9.39
N ILE A 480 17.50 -1.72 9.78
CA ILE A 480 16.51 -2.62 9.20
C ILE A 480 16.41 -2.38 7.68
N ALA A 481 16.36 -3.48 6.93
CA ALA A 481 16.37 -3.43 5.47
C ALA A 481 14.98 -3.26 4.82
N ARG A 482 13.92 -3.10 5.62
CA ARG A 482 12.52 -3.08 5.16
C ARG A 482 11.82 -1.80 5.58
N GLY A 483 11.06 -1.22 4.64
CA GLY A 483 10.25 -0.03 4.87
C GLY A 483 11.05 1.17 5.35
N SER A 484 10.40 2.04 6.10
CA SER A 484 11.03 3.16 6.78
C SER A 484 11.90 2.65 7.93
N TRP A 485 13.15 3.11 7.98
CA TRP A 485 14.13 2.71 9.02
C TRP A 485 14.52 3.86 9.94
N TYR A 486 14.00 5.07 9.72
CA TYR A 486 14.33 6.24 10.53
C TYR A 486 13.17 7.21 10.70
N ILE A 487 13.30 8.05 11.73
CA ILE A 487 12.60 9.32 11.93
C ILE A 487 13.69 10.39 12.00
N TYR A 488 13.47 11.54 11.35
CA TYR A 488 14.38 12.68 11.43
C TYR A 488 13.63 13.91 11.90
N GLN A 489 14.17 14.60 12.91
CA GLN A 489 13.58 15.79 13.49
C GLN A 489 14.57 16.98 13.40
N PRO A 490 14.42 17.86 12.40
CA PRO A 490 15.35 18.96 12.13
C PRO A 490 15.07 20.25 12.91
N GLN A 491 14.04 20.28 13.75
CA GLN A 491 13.66 21.43 14.57
C GLN A 491 12.80 21.00 15.76
N ALA A 492 12.44 21.91 16.66
CA ALA A 492 11.53 21.60 17.76
C ALA A 492 10.19 21.07 17.23
N GLY A 493 9.58 20.13 17.96
CA GLY A 493 8.37 19.42 17.55
C GLY A 493 8.62 17.91 17.35
N CYS A 494 7.64 17.21 16.82
CA CYS A 494 7.62 15.76 16.77
C CYS A 494 7.39 15.21 15.36
N SER A 495 8.00 14.05 15.09
CA SER A 495 7.75 13.25 13.89
C SER A 495 7.60 11.78 14.29
N SER A 496 6.86 11.00 13.50
CA SER A 496 6.64 9.58 13.78
C SER A 496 6.83 8.70 12.55
N ALA A 497 7.15 7.43 12.79
CA ALA A 497 7.23 6.40 11.78
C ALA A 497 6.83 5.04 12.36
N THR A 498 6.53 4.09 11.48
CA THR A 498 6.35 2.68 11.85
C THR A 498 7.57 1.90 11.36
N PHE A 499 8.18 1.13 12.26
CA PHE A 499 9.32 0.27 11.96
C PHE A 499 8.87 -1.20 11.93
N ASP A 500 9.26 -1.93 10.89
CA ASP A 500 8.96 -3.36 10.73
C ASP A 500 10.23 -4.23 10.90
N TYR A 501 10.37 -4.80 12.09
CA TYR A 501 11.43 -5.75 12.42
C TYR A 501 11.15 -7.18 11.88
N GLY A 502 10.00 -7.39 11.22
CA GLY A 502 9.58 -8.67 10.71
C GLY A 502 9.46 -9.73 11.82
N GLY A 503 9.90 -10.96 11.54
CA GLY A 503 9.85 -12.06 12.51
C GLY A 503 10.96 -12.05 13.57
N GLN A 504 11.67 -10.94 13.76
CA GLN A 504 12.78 -10.86 14.70
C GLN A 504 12.29 -10.85 16.16
N ALA A 505 13.01 -11.55 17.03
CA ALA A 505 12.69 -11.62 18.46
C ALA A 505 13.10 -10.35 19.23
N VAL A 506 14.00 -9.54 18.66
CA VAL A 506 14.57 -8.33 19.26
C VAL A 506 14.64 -7.26 18.19
N GLY A 507 14.13 -6.06 18.50
CA GLY A 507 14.36 -4.84 17.75
C GLY A 507 15.14 -3.83 18.61
N MET A 508 15.78 -2.86 17.95
CA MET A 508 16.50 -1.78 18.61
C MET A 508 16.15 -0.43 17.97
N ILE A 509 16.02 0.62 18.78
CA ILE A 509 15.94 2.01 18.31
C ILE A 509 17.11 2.77 18.90
N ALA A 510 17.85 3.49 18.05
CA ALA A 510 18.92 4.39 18.43
C ALA A 510 18.49 5.84 18.20
N VAL A 511 18.51 6.67 19.26
CA VAL A 511 18.38 8.13 19.15
C VAL A 511 19.78 8.70 18.93
N MET A 512 19.93 9.49 17.86
CA MET A 512 21.22 9.99 17.40
C MET A 512 21.15 11.49 17.10
N PRO A 513 21.81 12.36 17.88
CA PRO A 513 21.89 13.80 17.62
C PRO A 513 22.78 14.12 16.42
N ASP A 514 22.45 15.20 15.68
CA ASP A 514 23.26 15.65 14.54
C ASP A 514 24.58 16.30 14.99
N ASP A 515 24.50 17.29 15.88
CA ASP A 515 25.62 18.06 16.49
C ASP A 515 25.10 19.08 17.54
N ALA A 516 23.83 18.99 17.96
CA ALA A 516 23.18 20.00 18.79
C ALA A 516 22.77 19.42 20.15
N ALA A 517 23.24 20.06 21.23
CA ALA A 517 22.84 19.68 22.58
C ALA A 517 21.36 20.00 22.81
N GLY A 518 20.62 19.12 23.48
CA GLY A 518 19.23 19.40 23.84
C GLY A 518 18.46 18.17 24.29
N GLY A 519 17.24 18.38 24.79
CA GLY A 519 16.36 17.31 25.24
C GLY A 519 15.60 16.67 24.10
N TYR A 520 15.29 15.39 24.21
CA TYR A 520 14.35 14.70 23.34
C TYR A 520 13.34 13.89 24.15
N ALA A 521 12.19 13.62 23.55
CA ALA A 521 11.29 12.58 24.02
C ALA A 521 11.10 11.53 22.93
N LEU A 522 11.02 10.25 23.32
CA LEU A 522 10.77 9.14 22.42
C LEU A 522 9.64 8.29 23.00
N THR A 523 8.55 8.11 22.25
CA THR A 523 7.51 7.13 22.60
C THR A 523 7.58 5.96 21.63
N VAL A 524 7.44 4.73 22.14
CA VAL A 524 7.49 3.50 21.34
C VAL A 524 6.39 2.55 21.81
N GLY A 525 5.49 2.22 20.89
CA GLY A 525 4.35 1.35 21.15
C GLY A 525 4.10 0.34 20.04
N PRO A 526 3.13 -0.58 20.23
CA PRO A 526 2.72 -1.50 19.18
C PRO A 526 2.10 -0.74 17.99
N ALA A 527 2.49 -1.10 16.76
CA ALA A 527 1.89 -0.53 15.56
C ALA A 527 0.62 -1.28 15.14
N ALA A 528 -0.35 -0.56 14.59
CA ALA A 528 -1.55 -1.17 14.00
C ALA A 528 -1.17 -2.03 12.78
N PRO A 529 -1.83 -3.18 12.54
CA PRO A 529 -1.51 -4.05 11.42
C PRO A 529 -1.82 -3.38 10.07
N LEU A 530 -1.03 -3.67 9.05
CA LEU A 530 -1.33 -3.23 7.69
C LEU A 530 -2.62 -3.88 7.19
N PRO A 531 -3.54 -3.10 6.57
CA PRO A 531 -4.68 -3.63 5.83
C PRO A 531 -4.23 -4.67 4.80
N ARG A 532 -4.92 -5.81 4.74
CA ARG A 532 -4.70 -6.82 3.70
C ARG A 532 -5.58 -6.55 2.48
N ASP A 533 -5.09 -6.90 1.28
CA ASP A 533 -5.93 -6.90 0.09
C ASP A 533 -6.84 -8.13 0.02
N HIS A 534 -8.14 -7.87 -0.10
CA HIS A 534 -9.19 -8.91 -0.13
C HIS A 534 -9.84 -9.06 -1.52
N SER A 535 -9.15 -8.69 -2.61
CA SER A 535 -9.70 -8.80 -3.98
C SER A 535 -10.10 -10.24 -4.34
N VAL A 536 -9.47 -11.23 -3.71
CA VAL A 536 -9.74 -12.67 -3.90
C VAL A 536 -11.08 -13.13 -3.30
N LEU A 537 -11.67 -12.38 -2.36
CA LEU A 537 -13.00 -12.69 -1.83
C LEU A 537 -14.10 -12.34 -2.83
N LEU A 538 -13.81 -11.48 -3.81
CA LEU A 538 -14.71 -11.11 -4.88
C LEU A 538 -14.51 -12.05 -6.07
N ALA A 539 -15.61 -12.48 -6.69
CA ALA A 539 -15.62 -13.26 -7.92
C ALA A 539 -16.66 -12.70 -8.90
N ALA A 540 -16.29 -12.59 -10.17
CA ALA A 540 -17.24 -12.29 -11.24
C ALA A 540 -17.66 -13.58 -11.96
N VAL A 541 -18.92 -13.98 -11.79
CA VAL A 541 -19.47 -15.21 -12.39
C VAL A 541 -20.33 -14.86 -13.61
N PRO A 542 -19.99 -15.31 -14.82
CA PRO A 542 -20.81 -15.09 -16.01
C PRO A 542 -22.24 -15.63 -15.85
N ARG A 543 -23.22 -14.92 -16.42
CA ARG A 543 -24.63 -15.31 -16.36
C ARG A 543 -25.10 -15.83 -17.71
N ALA A 544 -25.88 -16.92 -17.71
CA ALA A 544 -26.48 -17.48 -18.93
C ALA A 544 -27.40 -16.49 -19.67
N ALA A 545 -28.05 -15.57 -18.94
CA ALA A 545 -28.89 -14.52 -19.51
C ALA A 545 -28.12 -13.26 -19.98
N GLY A 546 -26.79 -13.25 -19.81
CA GLY A 546 -25.92 -12.10 -20.02
C GLY A 546 -25.62 -11.30 -18.75
N GLY A 547 -24.48 -10.63 -18.78
CA GLY A 547 -23.84 -9.94 -17.67
C GLY A 547 -23.05 -10.88 -16.76
N VAL A 548 -22.68 -10.37 -15.60
CA VAL A 548 -21.99 -11.11 -14.54
C VAL A 548 -22.73 -10.98 -13.22
N THR A 549 -22.54 -11.94 -12.32
CA THR A 549 -22.86 -11.80 -10.90
C THR A 549 -21.55 -11.57 -10.16
N LEU A 550 -21.41 -10.42 -9.53
CA LEU A 550 -20.34 -10.16 -8.57
C LEU A 550 -20.72 -10.83 -7.26
N ARG A 551 -19.96 -11.84 -6.85
CA ARG A 551 -20.17 -12.62 -5.63
C ARG A 551 -19.00 -12.39 -4.68
N VAL A 552 -19.30 -12.02 -3.45
CA VAL A 552 -18.34 -11.98 -2.35
C VAL A 552 -18.50 -13.27 -1.55
N GLY A 553 -17.41 -13.98 -1.31
CA GLY A 553 -17.36 -15.17 -0.46
C GLY A 553 -16.38 -14.99 0.67
N ASP A 554 -16.86 -14.95 1.91
CA ASP A 554 -16.06 -14.75 3.12
C ASP A 554 -16.04 -16.02 3.99
N ALA A 555 -15.65 -17.15 3.38
CA ALA A 555 -15.72 -18.46 4.03
C ALA A 555 -14.82 -18.58 5.27
N ARG A 556 -13.72 -17.82 5.31
CA ARG A 556 -12.78 -17.74 6.45
C ARG A 556 -13.18 -16.69 7.49
N GLY A 557 -14.24 -15.92 7.25
CA GLY A 557 -14.72 -14.88 8.17
C GLY A 557 -13.75 -13.70 8.33
N GLU A 558 -12.97 -13.39 7.30
CA GLU A 558 -12.01 -12.29 7.30
C GLU A 558 -12.73 -10.93 7.39
N LEU A 559 -13.82 -10.75 6.64
CA LEU A 559 -14.61 -9.51 6.71
C LEU A 559 -15.49 -9.49 7.98
N ALA A 560 -15.99 -10.65 8.42
CA ALA A 560 -16.68 -10.77 9.71
C ALA A 560 -15.79 -10.35 10.89
N ALA A 561 -14.52 -10.78 10.89
CA ALA A 561 -13.57 -10.46 11.96
C ALA A 561 -13.28 -8.95 12.07
N LEU A 562 -13.46 -8.21 10.96
CA LEU A 562 -13.37 -6.75 10.94
C LEU A 562 -14.65 -6.05 11.43
N GLY A 563 -15.73 -6.81 11.67
CA GLY A 563 -17.04 -6.26 12.05
C GLY A 563 -17.84 -5.70 10.88
N ALA A 564 -17.64 -6.23 9.66
CA ALA A 564 -18.38 -5.75 8.49
C ALA A 564 -19.91 -5.90 8.65
N GLU A 565 -20.64 -4.80 8.45
CA GLU A 565 -22.10 -4.76 8.45
C GLU A 565 -22.67 -4.63 7.03
N THR A 566 -21.93 -3.93 6.16
CA THR A 566 -22.25 -3.77 4.74
C THR A 566 -20.99 -3.89 3.89
N LEU A 567 -21.19 -4.17 2.61
CA LEU A 567 -20.15 -4.26 1.60
C LEU A 567 -20.44 -3.26 0.49
N GLU A 568 -19.46 -2.46 0.12
CA GLU A 568 -19.51 -1.60 -1.06
C GLU A 568 -18.74 -2.26 -2.20
N LEU A 569 -19.40 -2.37 -3.35
CA LEU A 569 -18.82 -2.85 -4.60
C LEU A 569 -18.82 -1.71 -5.61
N ALA A 570 -17.68 -1.47 -6.26
CA ALA A 570 -17.51 -0.42 -7.27
C ALA A 570 -16.91 -0.99 -8.56
N ILE A 571 -17.26 -0.41 -9.72
CA ILE A 571 -16.60 -0.72 -10.99
C ILE A 571 -15.64 0.42 -11.35
N SER A 572 -14.36 0.09 -11.43
CA SER A 572 -13.29 1.04 -11.76
C SER A 572 -13.54 1.74 -13.10
N GLY A 573 -13.19 3.03 -13.18
CA GLY A 573 -13.44 3.87 -14.37
C GLY A 573 -14.89 4.26 -14.60
N THR A 574 -15.81 3.97 -13.66
CA THR A 574 -17.23 4.31 -13.76
C THR A 574 -17.79 4.88 -12.45
N ASP A 575 -19.04 5.35 -12.48
CA ASP A 575 -19.77 5.76 -11.26
C ASP A 575 -20.65 4.63 -10.69
N LEU A 576 -20.49 3.40 -11.18
CA LEU A 576 -21.27 2.25 -10.67
C LEU A 576 -20.78 1.85 -9.29
N ARG A 577 -21.69 1.94 -8.31
CA ARG A 577 -21.50 1.45 -6.95
C ARG A 577 -22.75 0.78 -6.41
N TRP A 578 -22.56 -0.23 -5.59
CA TRP A 578 -23.63 -0.91 -4.87
C TRP A 578 -23.22 -1.14 -3.42
N THR A 579 -24.10 -0.80 -2.50
CA THR A 579 -23.98 -1.17 -1.08
C THR A 579 -24.90 -2.34 -0.79
N LEU A 580 -24.34 -3.42 -0.26
CA LEU A 580 -25.03 -4.65 0.06
C LEU A 580 -24.95 -4.89 1.57
N PRO A 581 -26.00 -5.44 2.23
CA PRO A 581 -25.85 -5.98 3.57
C PRO A 581 -24.77 -7.07 3.59
N TYR A 582 -23.94 -7.07 4.63
CA TYR A 582 -22.94 -8.12 4.80
C TYR A 582 -23.63 -9.45 5.10
N THR A 583 -23.24 -10.46 4.33
CA THR A 583 -23.44 -11.87 4.63
C THR A 583 -22.17 -12.60 4.15
N ALA A 584 -21.92 -13.81 4.65
CA ALA A 584 -20.78 -14.61 4.21
C ALA A 584 -20.76 -14.89 2.69
N THR A 585 -21.93 -14.76 2.02
CA THR A 585 -22.07 -14.92 0.56
C THR A 585 -22.96 -13.82 -0.04
N ALA A 586 -22.46 -12.59 -0.08
CA ALA A 586 -23.18 -11.48 -0.71
C ALA A 586 -23.03 -11.52 -2.25
N ALA A 587 -24.05 -11.05 -2.99
CA ALA A 587 -23.94 -10.99 -4.44
C ALA A 587 -24.79 -9.88 -5.06
N VAL A 588 -24.32 -9.33 -6.19
CA VAL A 588 -25.07 -8.40 -7.02
C VAL A 588 -24.96 -8.78 -8.50
N ALA A 589 -26.11 -8.81 -9.18
CA ALA A 589 -26.16 -8.95 -10.62
C ALA A 589 -25.77 -7.63 -11.30
N VAL A 590 -24.84 -7.70 -12.25
CA VAL A 590 -24.42 -6.61 -13.14
C VAL A 590 -24.78 -7.03 -14.56
N ASP A 591 -25.92 -6.56 -15.05
CA ASP A 591 -26.42 -6.79 -16.41
C ASP A 591 -26.66 -5.48 -17.14
N ARG A 592 -27.09 -5.58 -18.40
CA ARG A 592 -27.32 -4.41 -19.24
C ARG A 592 -28.32 -3.41 -18.65
N ALA A 593 -29.29 -3.87 -17.86
CA ALA A 593 -30.28 -2.99 -17.25
C ALA A 593 -29.67 -2.18 -16.10
N ARG A 594 -28.77 -2.78 -15.32
CA ARG A 594 -28.12 -2.15 -14.16
C ARG A 594 -26.84 -1.39 -14.51
N ALA A 595 -26.20 -1.75 -15.61
CA ALA A 595 -24.92 -1.18 -16.03
C ALA A 595 -24.90 -0.88 -17.54
N PRO A 596 -25.83 -0.03 -18.05
CA PRO A 596 -25.92 0.29 -19.48
C PRO A 596 -24.67 0.95 -20.05
N GLN A 597 -23.83 1.57 -19.22
CA GLN A 597 -22.57 2.19 -19.60
C GLN A 597 -21.44 1.20 -19.89
N LEU A 598 -21.58 -0.07 -19.50
CA LEU A 598 -20.58 -1.09 -19.81
C LEU A 598 -20.76 -1.59 -21.25
N SER A 599 -19.64 -1.75 -21.95
CA SER A 599 -19.57 -2.19 -23.33
C SER A 599 -19.35 -3.70 -23.40
N ASP A 600 -20.00 -4.38 -24.36
CA ASP A 600 -19.77 -5.82 -24.58
C ASP A 600 -18.32 -6.10 -24.97
N GLY A 601 -17.76 -7.21 -24.47
CA GLY A 601 -16.35 -7.53 -24.60
C GLY A 601 -15.41 -6.63 -23.80
N GLY A 602 -15.93 -5.61 -23.08
CA GLY A 602 -15.14 -4.71 -22.27
C GLY A 602 -14.54 -5.41 -21.05
N LEU A 603 -13.29 -5.08 -20.74
CA LEU A 603 -12.58 -5.58 -19.57
C LEU A 603 -12.64 -4.53 -18.45
N TYR A 604 -13.07 -4.94 -17.26
CA TYR A 604 -13.33 -4.05 -16.13
C TYR A 604 -12.79 -4.63 -14.82
N ARG A 605 -12.55 -3.78 -13.82
CA ARG A 605 -12.17 -4.19 -12.45
C ARG A 605 -13.27 -3.85 -11.46
N ALA A 606 -13.81 -4.86 -10.79
CA ALA A 606 -14.71 -4.70 -9.67
C ALA A 606 -13.92 -4.63 -8.35
N ARG A 607 -14.14 -3.63 -7.51
CA ARG A 607 -13.43 -3.45 -6.24
C ARG A 607 -14.40 -3.61 -5.06
N LEU A 608 -13.89 -4.17 -3.96
CA LEU A 608 -14.64 -4.44 -2.75
C LEU A 608 -14.11 -3.59 -1.59
N ARG A 609 -15.01 -3.11 -0.74
CA ARG A 609 -14.68 -2.48 0.54
C ARG A 609 -15.74 -2.80 1.61
N PRO A 610 -15.36 -3.37 2.77
CA PRO A 610 -16.27 -3.56 3.90
C PRO A 610 -16.49 -2.26 4.69
N LEU A 611 -17.69 -2.12 5.26
CA LEU A 611 -18.07 -0.97 6.08
C LEU A 611 -18.81 -1.41 7.36
N ALA A 612 -18.64 -0.62 8.43
CA ALA A 612 -19.42 -0.70 9.67
C ALA A 612 -19.94 0.69 10.02
N GLY A 613 -21.23 0.83 10.35
CA GLY A 613 -21.85 2.12 10.60
C GLY A 613 -21.73 3.10 9.41
N GLY A 614 -21.63 2.58 8.19
CA GLY A 614 -21.39 3.38 6.98
C GLY A 614 -19.94 3.87 6.80
N ARG A 615 -19.02 3.52 7.68
CA ARG A 615 -17.60 3.89 7.60
C ARG A 615 -16.75 2.77 7.02
N PRO A 616 -15.78 3.07 6.14
CA PRO A 616 -14.85 2.06 5.63
C PRO A 616 -14.02 1.42 6.74
N LEU A 617 -13.96 0.08 6.73
CA LEU A 617 -13.06 -0.69 7.60
C LEU A 617 -11.69 -0.93 6.94
N LEU A 618 -11.67 -0.99 5.60
CA LEU A 618 -10.49 -1.16 4.75
C LEU A 618 -10.53 -0.16 3.59
N PRO A 619 -9.42 0.05 2.85
CA PRO A 619 -9.48 0.71 1.56
C PRO A 619 -10.21 -0.15 0.53
N PHE A 620 -10.49 0.39 -0.65
CA PHE A 620 -10.92 -0.44 -1.77
C PHE A 620 -9.80 -1.42 -2.14
N SER A 621 -10.19 -2.67 -2.39
CA SER A 621 -9.28 -3.70 -2.88
C SER A 621 -8.64 -3.31 -4.24
N ALA A 622 -7.53 -3.95 -4.61
CA ALA A 622 -6.84 -3.79 -5.89
C ALA A 622 -7.76 -4.05 -7.09
N GLY A 623 -8.72 -4.95 -6.92
CA GLY A 623 -9.82 -5.19 -7.84
C GLY A 623 -9.78 -6.57 -8.46
N HIS A 624 -10.96 -7.01 -8.89
CA HIS A 624 -11.20 -8.28 -9.56
C HIS A 624 -11.54 -8.02 -11.02
N LEU A 625 -10.67 -8.50 -11.91
CA LEU A 625 -10.80 -8.38 -13.35
C LEU A 625 -11.92 -9.28 -13.89
N PHE A 626 -12.78 -8.72 -14.74
CA PHE A 626 -13.85 -9.45 -15.42
C PHE A 626 -14.15 -8.88 -16.81
N ARG A 627 -14.66 -9.74 -17.70
CA ARG A 627 -15.21 -9.33 -19.00
C ARG A 627 -16.72 -9.13 -18.88
N PHE A 628 -17.22 -8.00 -19.36
CA PHE A 628 -18.66 -7.75 -19.42
C PHE A 628 -19.21 -8.12 -20.80
N ASP A 629 -20.16 -9.04 -20.83
CA ASP A 629 -20.92 -9.42 -22.02
C ASP A 629 -22.41 -9.33 -21.68
N GLY A 630 -23.12 -8.31 -22.15
CA GLY A 630 -24.51 -8.04 -21.79
C GLY A 630 -25.54 -8.97 -22.46
N GLY A 631 -25.10 -9.81 -23.41
CA GLY A 631 -25.91 -10.84 -24.05
C GLY A 631 -25.62 -12.25 -23.48
N PRO A 632 -26.43 -13.26 -23.82
CA PRO A 632 -26.19 -14.64 -23.42
C PRO A 632 -24.79 -15.11 -23.83
N ALA A 633 -24.03 -15.67 -22.88
CA ALA A 633 -22.72 -16.24 -23.13
C ALA A 633 -22.74 -17.76 -22.91
N VAL A 634 -22.01 -18.50 -23.74
CA VAL A 634 -21.72 -19.92 -23.48
C VAL A 634 -20.65 -19.97 -22.40
N VAL A 635 -21.02 -20.43 -21.21
CA VAL A 635 -20.09 -20.63 -20.12
C VAL A 635 -19.33 -21.94 -20.37
N PRO A 636 -18.00 -21.93 -20.49
CA PRO A 636 -17.26 -23.16 -20.72
C PRO A 636 -17.38 -24.09 -19.52
N GLN A 637 -17.58 -25.38 -19.79
CA GLN A 637 -17.41 -26.42 -18.77
C GLN A 637 -15.94 -26.82 -18.76
N LEU A 638 -15.28 -26.69 -17.60
CA LEU A 638 -13.88 -27.06 -17.50
C LEU A 638 -13.72 -28.58 -17.43
N ASP A 639 -12.84 -29.08 -18.28
CA ASP A 639 -12.38 -30.45 -18.35
C ASP A 639 -10.87 -30.47 -18.67
N HIS A 640 -10.32 -31.67 -18.90
CA HIS A 640 -8.93 -31.87 -19.29
C HIS A 640 -8.45 -30.98 -20.44
N GLY A 641 -9.34 -30.53 -21.34
CA GLY A 641 -9.05 -29.65 -22.47
C GLY A 641 -8.49 -28.27 -22.08
N TYR A 642 -8.64 -27.86 -20.83
CA TYR A 642 -8.12 -26.61 -20.28
C TYR A 642 -6.72 -26.75 -19.67
N SER A 643 -6.20 -27.97 -19.58
CA SER A 643 -4.80 -28.21 -19.21
C SER A 643 -3.86 -27.61 -20.26
N GLY A 644 -2.68 -27.16 -19.82
CA GLY A 644 -1.68 -26.55 -20.68
C GLY A 644 -1.00 -25.33 -20.06
N ALA A 645 -0.15 -24.69 -20.86
CA ALA A 645 0.52 -23.46 -20.48
C ALA A 645 -0.28 -22.22 -20.93
N TRP A 646 -0.35 -21.23 -20.05
CA TRP A 646 -1.06 -19.97 -20.23
C TRP A 646 -0.17 -18.81 -19.81
N PHE A 647 -0.30 -17.66 -20.46
CA PHE A 647 0.54 -16.49 -20.19
C PHE A 647 -0.20 -15.20 -20.50
N ASP A 648 0.14 -14.12 -19.82
CA ASP A 648 -0.29 -12.78 -20.23
C ASP A 648 0.68 -12.26 -21.31
N PRO A 649 0.20 -11.86 -22.50
CA PRO A 649 1.07 -11.32 -23.55
C PRO A 649 1.86 -10.06 -23.16
N THR A 650 1.41 -9.34 -22.13
CA THR A 650 2.14 -8.20 -21.55
C THR A 650 3.19 -8.64 -20.53
N HIS A 651 3.10 -9.87 -20.00
CA HIS A 651 4.04 -10.46 -19.04
C HIS A 651 4.89 -11.59 -19.65
N ARG A 652 5.43 -11.38 -20.86
CA ARG A 652 6.27 -12.39 -21.52
C ARG A 652 7.53 -12.67 -20.70
N GLY A 653 7.63 -13.86 -20.15
CA GLY A 653 8.72 -14.28 -19.26
C GLY A 653 8.26 -14.85 -17.92
N GLU A 654 6.96 -14.79 -17.64
CA GLU A 654 6.28 -15.53 -16.58
C GLU A 654 4.99 -16.17 -17.11
N GLY A 655 4.36 -17.03 -16.32
CA GLY A 655 3.12 -17.68 -16.74
C GLY A 655 2.63 -18.78 -15.81
N PHE A 656 1.59 -19.45 -16.28
CA PHE A 656 0.84 -20.44 -15.52
C PHE A 656 0.84 -21.78 -16.25
N ILE A 657 0.96 -22.86 -15.50
CA ILE A 657 0.68 -24.21 -15.98
C ILE A 657 -0.55 -24.70 -15.24
N VAL A 658 -1.56 -25.11 -16.00
CA VAL A 658 -2.80 -25.67 -15.47
C VAL A 658 -2.85 -27.16 -15.81
N GLU A 659 -3.10 -27.99 -14.82
CA GLU A 659 -3.42 -29.41 -15.00
C GLU A 659 -4.81 -29.67 -14.41
N VAL A 660 -5.79 -29.95 -15.26
CA VAL A 660 -7.12 -30.38 -14.79
C VAL A 660 -7.04 -31.86 -14.44
N LEU A 661 -7.38 -32.16 -13.20
CA LEU A 661 -7.29 -33.48 -12.59
C LEU A 661 -8.70 -34.09 -12.44
N GLU A 662 -8.75 -35.35 -12.02
CA GLU A 662 -10.01 -36.00 -11.66
C GLU A 662 -10.68 -35.32 -10.45
N ASN A 663 -11.97 -35.60 -10.25
CA ASN A 663 -12.76 -35.12 -9.12
C ASN A 663 -12.92 -33.60 -9.04
N ALA A 664 -12.99 -32.92 -10.20
CA ALA A 664 -13.18 -31.46 -10.28
C ALA A 664 -12.08 -30.67 -9.53
N ARG A 665 -10.84 -31.13 -9.64
CA ARG A 665 -9.64 -30.48 -9.08
C ARG A 665 -8.73 -30.02 -10.20
N ALA A 666 -7.93 -29.00 -9.92
CA ALA A 666 -6.84 -28.62 -10.81
C ALA A 666 -5.59 -28.28 -10.01
N LEU A 667 -4.43 -28.58 -10.59
CA LEU A 667 -3.14 -28.12 -10.09
C LEU A 667 -2.69 -26.93 -10.93
N VAL A 668 -2.24 -25.88 -10.25
CA VAL A 668 -1.73 -24.66 -10.88
C VAL A 668 -0.30 -24.43 -10.42
N TYR A 669 0.60 -24.29 -11.38
CA TYR A 669 1.93 -23.73 -11.17
C TYR A 669 1.96 -22.31 -11.71
N TRP A 670 2.54 -21.38 -10.98
CA TRP A 670 2.82 -20.01 -11.44
C TRP A 670 4.31 -19.76 -11.33
N PHE A 671 5.00 -19.67 -12.46
CA PHE A 671 6.40 -19.30 -12.52
C PHE A 671 6.50 -17.80 -12.79
N THR A 672 7.16 -17.09 -11.88
CA THR A 672 7.27 -15.63 -11.83
C THR A 672 8.61 -15.28 -11.18
N TYR A 673 8.70 -14.12 -10.53
CA TYR A 673 9.89 -13.56 -9.94
C TYR A 673 9.61 -13.06 -8.52
N GLN A 674 10.67 -12.72 -7.80
CA GLN A 674 10.62 -11.93 -6.58
C GLN A 674 10.81 -10.44 -6.91
N TRP A 675 10.61 -9.58 -5.91
CA TRP A 675 10.82 -8.12 -6.04
C TRP A 675 12.29 -7.77 -6.31
N ASP A 676 13.24 -8.61 -5.87
CA ASP A 676 14.68 -8.47 -6.12
C ASP A 676 15.15 -9.02 -7.48
N GLY A 677 14.24 -9.64 -8.24
CA GLY A 677 14.49 -10.21 -9.57
C GLY A 677 14.94 -11.68 -9.60
N ARG A 678 15.05 -12.35 -8.43
CA ARG A 678 15.24 -13.81 -8.39
C ARG A 678 14.01 -14.53 -8.92
N GLN A 679 14.20 -15.71 -9.51
CA GLN A 679 13.09 -16.55 -9.93
C GLN A 679 12.25 -16.97 -8.71
N ARG A 680 10.93 -17.04 -8.92
CA ARG A 680 9.97 -17.58 -7.97
C ARG A 680 9.03 -18.53 -8.69
N TRP A 681 8.64 -19.63 -8.07
CA TRP A 681 7.54 -20.44 -8.53
C TRP A 681 6.60 -20.73 -7.35
N LEU A 682 5.32 -20.72 -7.65
CA LEU A 682 4.24 -20.93 -6.71
C LEU A 682 3.40 -22.11 -7.18
N ILE A 683 2.91 -22.91 -6.24
CA ILE A 683 2.10 -24.09 -6.52
C ILE A 683 0.81 -24.05 -5.70
N GLY A 684 -0.30 -24.45 -6.28
CA GLY A 684 -1.56 -24.55 -5.56
C GLY A 684 -2.54 -25.53 -6.20
N THR A 685 -3.22 -26.30 -5.37
CA THR A 685 -4.31 -27.19 -5.81
C THR A 685 -5.65 -26.52 -5.58
N GLY A 686 -6.41 -26.31 -6.64
CA GLY A 686 -7.71 -25.66 -6.59
C GLY A 686 -8.90 -26.58 -6.83
N GLU A 687 -10.09 -26.09 -6.52
CA GLU A 687 -11.36 -26.69 -6.90
C GLU A 687 -11.92 -26.02 -8.17
N ILE A 688 -12.59 -26.82 -9.00
CA ILE A 688 -13.28 -26.34 -10.21
C ILE A 688 -14.71 -25.93 -9.84
N ASP A 689 -15.01 -24.65 -10.00
CA ASP A 689 -16.31 -24.02 -9.77
C ASP A 689 -16.82 -23.40 -11.08
N GLY A 690 -17.61 -24.17 -11.84
CA GLY A 690 -18.11 -23.75 -13.15
C GLY A 690 -16.99 -23.59 -14.18
N SER A 691 -16.81 -22.36 -14.68
CA SER A 691 -15.74 -22.00 -15.63
C SER A 691 -14.46 -21.50 -14.94
N ARG A 692 -14.30 -21.75 -13.64
CA ARG A 692 -13.21 -21.19 -12.83
C ARG A 692 -12.49 -22.24 -12.01
N ILE A 693 -11.19 -22.02 -11.79
CA ILE A 693 -10.38 -22.73 -10.78
C ILE A 693 -10.18 -21.79 -9.59
N VAL A 694 -10.42 -22.26 -8.37
CA VAL A 694 -10.23 -21.51 -7.11
C VAL A 694 -9.14 -22.15 -6.30
N VAL A 695 -8.05 -21.42 -6.06
CA VAL A 695 -6.89 -21.86 -5.27
C VAL A 695 -6.83 -21.03 -4.00
N ASP A 696 -7.30 -21.61 -2.89
CA ASP A 696 -7.38 -20.91 -1.58
C ASP A 696 -6.02 -20.81 -0.87
N GLU A 697 -5.08 -21.68 -1.23
CA GLU A 697 -3.72 -21.73 -0.68
C GLU A 697 -2.73 -21.86 -1.82
N LEU A 698 -2.00 -20.78 -2.06
CA LEU A 698 -0.87 -20.71 -2.96
C LEU A 698 0.41 -20.83 -2.13
N LEU A 699 1.23 -21.82 -2.46
CA LEU A 699 2.39 -22.23 -1.69
C LEU A 699 3.68 -21.76 -2.36
N ASP A 700 4.61 -21.31 -1.54
CA ASP A 700 5.97 -20.92 -1.90
C ASP A 700 6.95 -21.88 -1.23
N ALA A 701 7.84 -22.49 -2.01
CA ALA A 701 8.79 -23.48 -1.52
C ALA A 701 10.15 -22.87 -1.16
N GLY A 702 10.79 -23.31 -0.09
CA GLY A 702 12.13 -22.83 0.27
C GLY A 702 12.99 -23.88 0.93
N GLY A 703 14.29 -23.65 0.99
CA GLY A 703 15.25 -24.48 1.72
C GLY A 703 15.95 -25.56 0.89
N GLY A 704 15.38 -25.98 -0.26
CA GLY A 704 16.03 -26.89 -1.19
C GLY A 704 17.31 -26.31 -1.81
N ARG A 705 18.22 -27.19 -2.26
CA ARG A 705 19.47 -26.85 -2.96
C ARG A 705 19.68 -27.78 -4.15
N PHE A 706 20.36 -27.32 -5.18
CA PHE A 706 20.57 -28.13 -6.38
C PHE A 706 21.47 -29.37 -6.18
N GLY A 707 21.13 -30.46 -6.89
CA GLY A 707 22.01 -31.62 -7.10
C GLY A 707 22.27 -32.43 -5.84
N ASP A 708 23.49 -32.94 -5.67
CA ASP A 708 23.87 -33.81 -4.53
C ASP A 708 23.72 -33.15 -3.14
N ALA A 709 23.52 -31.82 -3.11
CA ALA A 709 23.26 -31.06 -1.89
C ALA A 709 21.77 -30.98 -1.53
N PHE A 710 20.88 -31.55 -2.34
CA PHE A 710 19.46 -31.60 -2.07
C PHE A 710 19.17 -32.52 -0.88
N ASP A 711 18.45 -32.00 0.11
CA ASP A 711 17.85 -32.77 1.20
C ASP A 711 16.35 -32.44 1.24
N PRO A 712 15.44 -33.40 1.03
CA PRO A 712 14.00 -33.15 1.10
C PRO A 712 13.56 -32.66 2.49
N ALA A 713 14.31 -32.95 3.56
CA ALA A 713 13.99 -32.48 4.90
C ALA A 713 14.20 -30.96 5.07
N ASP A 714 14.99 -30.33 4.20
CA ASP A 714 15.21 -28.87 4.20
C ASP A 714 14.07 -28.12 3.49
N VAL A 715 13.24 -28.80 2.71
CA VAL A 715 12.16 -28.18 1.95
C VAL A 715 11.01 -27.78 2.86
N THR A 716 10.63 -26.52 2.77
CA THR A 716 9.50 -25.93 3.50
C THR A 716 8.50 -25.34 2.53
N LEU A 717 7.20 -25.53 2.82
CA LEU A 717 6.11 -24.92 2.06
C LEU A 717 5.41 -23.89 2.93
N ARG A 718 5.29 -22.67 2.42
CA ARG A 718 4.60 -21.58 3.11
C ARG A 718 3.44 -21.08 2.26
N THR A 719 2.26 -20.96 2.85
CA THR A 719 1.14 -20.27 2.19
C THR A 719 1.44 -18.78 2.10
N VAL A 720 1.44 -18.26 0.87
CA VAL A 720 1.76 -16.86 0.56
C VAL A 720 0.60 -16.10 -0.05
N GLY A 721 -0.48 -16.79 -0.43
CA GLY A 721 -1.59 -16.14 -1.09
C GLY A 721 -2.68 -17.09 -1.55
N SER A 722 -3.49 -16.59 -2.47
CA SER A 722 -4.55 -17.32 -3.16
C SER A 722 -4.73 -16.73 -4.57
N LEU A 723 -5.34 -17.52 -5.47
CA LEU A 723 -5.68 -17.04 -6.81
C LEU A 723 -6.94 -17.71 -7.33
N SER A 724 -7.51 -17.12 -8.38
CA SER A 724 -8.53 -17.78 -9.19
C SER A 724 -8.29 -17.53 -10.67
N ILE A 725 -8.60 -18.54 -11.49
CA ILE A 725 -8.47 -18.50 -12.95
C ILE A 725 -9.85 -18.72 -13.56
N GLY A 726 -10.44 -17.68 -14.14
CA GLY A 726 -11.73 -17.75 -14.84
C GLY A 726 -11.53 -17.86 -16.34
N PHE A 727 -11.93 -18.98 -16.95
CA PHE A 727 -11.83 -19.19 -18.39
C PHE A 727 -13.01 -18.56 -19.10
N LEU A 728 -12.73 -17.74 -20.10
CA LEU A 728 -13.74 -17.09 -20.92
C LEU A 728 -14.09 -17.94 -22.14
N ASP A 729 -13.09 -18.61 -22.70
CA ASP A 729 -13.18 -19.55 -23.81
C ASP A 729 -11.94 -20.46 -23.83
N CYS A 730 -11.78 -21.24 -24.89
CA CYS A 730 -10.66 -22.18 -25.05
C CYS A 730 -9.28 -21.49 -25.17
N ALA A 731 -9.24 -20.18 -25.50
CA ALA A 731 -8.03 -19.43 -25.79
C ALA A 731 -7.71 -18.33 -24.77
N THR A 732 -8.69 -17.87 -23.99
CA THR A 732 -8.54 -16.73 -23.06
C THR A 732 -9.04 -17.03 -21.66
N ALA A 733 -8.30 -16.53 -20.65
CA ALA A 733 -8.65 -16.65 -19.24
C ALA A 733 -8.25 -15.38 -18.48
N LEU A 734 -8.85 -15.17 -17.30
CA LEU A 734 -8.53 -14.06 -16.41
C LEU A 734 -8.04 -14.61 -15.08
N VAL A 735 -6.89 -14.12 -14.61
CA VAL A 735 -6.36 -14.43 -13.28
C VAL A 735 -6.63 -13.26 -12.36
N ASN A 736 -7.05 -13.57 -11.14
CA ASN A 736 -7.09 -12.65 -10.02
C ASN A 736 -6.35 -13.29 -8.85
N TYR A 737 -5.46 -12.56 -8.19
CA TYR A 737 -4.63 -13.10 -7.11
C TYR A 737 -4.45 -12.10 -5.97
N SER A 738 -4.12 -12.62 -4.79
CA SER A 738 -3.54 -11.88 -3.68
C SER A 738 -2.34 -12.67 -3.19
N VAL A 739 -1.14 -12.12 -3.32
CA VAL A 739 0.13 -12.75 -2.93
C VAL A 739 0.91 -11.76 -2.09
N ASP A 740 1.41 -12.22 -0.94
CA ASP A 740 2.11 -11.39 0.04
C ASP A 740 1.28 -10.13 0.43
N ASN A 741 -0.04 -10.30 0.54
CA ASN A 741 -1.07 -9.27 0.79
C ASN A 741 -1.25 -8.22 -0.33
N ILE A 742 -0.64 -8.43 -1.50
CA ILE A 742 -0.76 -7.55 -2.66
C ILE A 742 -1.72 -8.16 -3.67
N GLY A 743 -2.78 -7.44 -3.99
CA GLY A 743 -3.74 -7.82 -5.03
C GLY A 743 -3.27 -7.46 -6.44
N GLY A 744 -3.55 -8.36 -7.38
CA GLY A 744 -3.27 -8.17 -8.81
C GLY A 744 -4.10 -9.07 -9.72
N SER A 745 -3.95 -8.85 -11.03
CA SER A 745 -4.74 -9.55 -12.05
C SER A 745 -3.96 -9.68 -13.37
N GLN A 746 -4.20 -10.75 -14.14
CA GLN A 746 -3.61 -10.93 -15.47
C GLN A 746 -4.64 -11.41 -16.49
N ALA A 747 -4.48 -11.00 -17.75
CA ALA A 747 -5.34 -11.42 -18.86
C ALA A 747 -4.59 -12.44 -19.73
N LEU A 748 -4.87 -13.72 -19.51
CA LEU A 748 -4.11 -14.81 -20.11
C LEU A 748 -4.60 -15.19 -21.51
N GLN A 749 -3.63 -15.61 -22.32
CA GLN A 749 -3.81 -16.36 -23.55
C GLN A 749 -3.20 -17.75 -23.41
N ARG A 750 -3.79 -18.73 -24.09
CA ARG A 750 -3.21 -20.08 -24.17
C ARG A 750 -1.92 -20.05 -24.98
N LEU A 751 -0.83 -20.54 -24.39
CA LEU A 751 0.47 -20.66 -25.05
C LEU A 751 0.56 -21.94 -25.89
N ALA A 752 0.13 -23.06 -25.30
CA ALA A 752 0.18 -24.38 -25.94
C ALA A 752 -1.00 -25.25 -25.51
N GLY A 753 -1.49 -26.08 -26.44
CA GLY A 753 -2.42 -27.17 -26.16
C GLY A 753 -1.65 -28.49 -26.05
N ILE A 754 -2.13 -29.38 -25.19
CA ILE A 754 -1.55 -30.71 -24.98
C ILE A 754 -2.18 -31.69 -25.98
N ASP A 755 -1.35 -32.54 -26.60
CA ASP A 755 -1.79 -33.56 -27.56
C ASP A 755 -2.85 -34.48 -26.93
N GLY A 756 -4.03 -34.55 -27.55
CA GLY A 756 -5.19 -35.28 -27.01
C GLY A 756 -5.95 -34.59 -25.86
N HIS A 757 -5.55 -33.38 -25.44
CA HIS A 757 -6.21 -32.59 -24.38
C HIS A 757 -6.42 -31.12 -24.80
N ARG A 758 -6.86 -30.87 -26.04
CA ARG A 758 -7.24 -29.53 -26.46
C ARG A 758 -8.75 -29.36 -26.38
N CYS A 759 -9.25 -28.26 -25.79
CA CYS A 759 -10.68 -27.97 -25.75
C CYS A 759 -11.33 -27.64 -27.11
N ASP A 760 -10.52 -27.38 -28.14
CA ASP A 760 -10.98 -27.14 -29.52
C ASP A 760 -10.81 -28.37 -30.44
N SER A 761 -10.41 -29.52 -29.87
CA SER A 761 -10.21 -30.78 -30.58
C SER A 761 -10.95 -31.92 -29.89
N ALA A 762 -11.44 -32.87 -30.67
CA ALA A 762 -12.01 -34.11 -30.17
C ALA A 762 -11.01 -35.29 -30.20
N ALA A 763 -9.73 -35.02 -30.47
CA ALA A 763 -8.69 -36.05 -30.46
C ALA A 763 -8.59 -36.66 -29.05
N PRO A 764 -8.67 -37.99 -28.89
CA PRO A 764 -8.56 -38.61 -27.58
C PRO A 764 -7.12 -38.50 -27.05
N PRO A 765 -6.94 -38.53 -25.72
CA PRO A 765 -5.63 -38.68 -25.10
C PRO A 765 -4.84 -39.87 -25.67
N PRO A 766 -3.51 -39.77 -25.78
CA PRO A 766 -2.66 -40.90 -26.14
C PRO A 766 -2.87 -42.09 -25.19
N ALA A 767 -2.72 -43.32 -25.71
CA ALA A 767 -2.89 -44.54 -24.90
C ALA A 767 -1.85 -44.69 -23.78
N ALA A 768 -0.64 -44.17 -24.01
CA ALA A 768 0.38 -43.96 -23.00
C ALA A 768 0.63 -42.45 -22.93
N ASP A 769 -0.21 -41.76 -22.15
CA ASP A 769 -0.10 -40.32 -21.97
C ASP A 769 0.84 -40.01 -20.80
N ILE A 770 2.00 -39.46 -21.15
CA ILE A 770 3.04 -39.06 -20.20
C ILE A 770 2.91 -37.61 -19.74
N SER A 771 1.87 -36.89 -20.18
CA SER A 771 1.63 -35.51 -19.77
C SER A 771 1.21 -35.43 -18.31
N GLY A 772 1.78 -34.47 -17.58
CA GLY A 772 1.57 -34.27 -16.15
C GLY A 772 2.86 -33.95 -15.41
N SER A 773 2.77 -33.95 -14.09
CA SER A 773 3.88 -33.69 -13.18
C SER A 773 4.60 -34.97 -12.79
N TRP A 774 5.92 -34.91 -12.71
CA TRP A 774 6.84 -36.01 -12.43
C TRP A 774 7.88 -35.55 -11.39
N TYR A 775 8.29 -36.43 -10.49
CA TYR A 775 9.29 -36.12 -9.47
C TYR A 775 10.08 -37.36 -9.09
N ASP A 776 11.25 -37.15 -8.49
CA ASP A 776 12.00 -38.21 -7.81
C ASP A 776 11.62 -38.23 -6.32
N PRO A 777 11.13 -39.35 -5.75
CA PRO A 777 10.82 -39.43 -4.32
C PRO A 777 12.01 -39.17 -3.39
N ALA A 778 13.25 -39.31 -3.88
CA ALA A 778 14.45 -38.91 -3.13
C ALA A 778 14.70 -37.38 -3.17
N HIS A 779 14.03 -36.66 -4.07
CA HIS A 779 14.11 -35.22 -4.28
C HIS A 779 12.73 -34.54 -4.12
N ASP A 780 11.96 -34.94 -3.10
CA ASP A 780 10.64 -34.35 -2.82
C ASP A 780 10.75 -32.85 -2.48
N GLY A 781 10.23 -32.00 -3.36
CA GLY A 781 10.40 -30.54 -3.33
C GLY A 781 10.95 -29.93 -4.62
N GLU A 782 11.33 -30.76 -5.60
CA GLU A 782 11.60 -30.37 -7.00
C GLU A 782 10.91 -31.34 -7.97
N GLY A 783 10.74 -30.94 -9.23
CA GLY A 783 10.06 -31.78 -10.21
C GLY A 783 9.87 -31.18 -11.59
N PHE A 784 9.34 -32.00 -12.48
CA PHE A 784 9.16 -31.72 -13.91
C PHE A 784 7.68 -31.75 -14.27
N VAL A 785 7.19 -30.72 -14.96
CA VAL A 785 5.92 -30.76 -15.66
C VAL A 785 6.20 -31.04 -17.12
N VAL A 786 5.68 -32.14 -17.63
CA VAL A 786 5.87 -32.57 -19.02
C VAL A 786 4.54 -32.44 -19.76
N GLN A 787 4.56 -31.81 -20.93
CA GLN A 787 3.39 -31.66 -21.79
C GLN A 787 3.71 -32.22 -23.17
N ARG A 788 3.05 -33.30 -23.57
CA ARG A 788 3.17 -33.79 -24.95
C ARG A 788 2.47 -32.82 -25.89
N LEU A 789 3.18 -32.42 -26.95
CA LEU A 789 2.67 -31.53 -27.99
C LEU A 789 2.48 -32.31 -29.30
N GLU A 790 1.69 -31.76 -30.22
CA GLU A 790 1.54 -32.31 -31.56
C GLU A 790 2.87 -32.34 -32.33
N GLY A 791 2.96 -33.24 -33.33
CA GLY A 791 4.11 -33.31 -34.23
C GLY A 791 5.37 -33.92 -33.62
N GLY A 792 5.24 -34.75 -32.58
CA GLY A 792 6.37 -35.44 -31.95
C GLY A 792 7.24 -34.52 -31.10
N ARG A 793 6.64 -33.49 -30.49
CA ARG A 793 7.32 -32.55 -29.59
C ARG A 793 6.80 -32.69 -28.16
N ALA A 794 7.56 -32.19 -27.21
CA ALA A 794 7.10 -32.02 -25.82
C ALA A 794 7.61 -30.68 -25.28
N ALA A 795 6.88 -30.10 -24.34
CA ALA A 795 7.39 -29.04 -23.47
C ALA A 795 7.75 -29.62 -22.11
N VAL A 796 8.76 -29.04 -21.47
CA VAL A 796 9.11 -29.32 -20.08
C VAL A 796 9.20 -28.02 -19.30
N TYR A 797 8.74 -28.06 -18.06
CA TYR A 797 8.98 -27.04 -17.05
C TYR A 797 9.58 -27.72 -15.84
N TRP A 798 10.81 -27.37 -15.47
CA TRP A 798 11.52 -27.97 -14.35
C TRP A 798 11.63 -26.96 -13.23
N PHE A 799 11.07 -27.29 -12.07
CA PHE A 799 11.15 -26.52 -10.84
C PHE A 799 12.22 -27.14 -9.94
N THR A 800 13.26 -26.38 -9.61
CA THR A 800 14.42 -26.80 -8.80
C THR A 800 14.98 -25.59 -8.03
N TYR A 801 16.24 -25.64 -7.62
CA TYR A 801 16.94 -24.62 -6.86
C TYR A 801 18.31 -24.33 -7.50
N ASP A 802 18.96 -23.24 -7.09
CA ASP A 802 20.38 -23.02 -7.33
C ASP A 802 21.25 -23.56 -6.17
N ALA A 803 22.56 -23.33 -6.23
CA ALA A 803 23.50 -23.80 -5.20
C ALA A 803 23.36 -23.04 -3.87
N GLU A 804 22.82 -21.82 -3.91
CA GLU A 804 22.54 -20.95 -2.78
C GLU A 804 21.19 -21.27 -2.12
N GLY A 805 20.34 -22.07 -2.78
CA GLY A 805 19.02 -22.48 -2.33
C GLY A 805 17.90 -21.52 -2.72
N ASN A 806 18.15 -20.63 -3.69
CA ASN A 806 17.08 -19.85 -4.31
C ASN A 806 16.33 -20.75 -5.28
N GLN A 807 15.01 -20.54 -5.41
CA GLN A 807 14.22 -21.22 -6.44
C GLN A 807 14.78 -20.92 -7.83
N ALA A 808 14.79 -21.96 -8.67
CA ALA A 808 15.10 -21.86 -10.09
C ALA A 808 14.01 -22.59 -10.88
N TRP A 809 13.65 -22.06 -12.03
CA TRP A 809 12.75 -22.75 -12.95
C TRP A 809 13.29 -22.68 -14.37
N LEU A 810 13.16 -23.80 -15.09
CA LEU A 810 13.69 -23.99 -16.43
C LEU A 810 12.59 -24.45 -17.35
N HIS A 811 12.70 -24.10 -18.63
CA HIS A 811 11.76 -24.60 -19.63
C HIS A 811 12.39 -24.67 -21.00
N ASP A 812 11.88 -25.58 -21.83
CA ASP A 812 12.06 -25.54 -23.28
C ASP A 812 11.07 -26.53 -23.95
N THR A 813 11.10 -26.59 -25.27
CA THR A 813 10.47 -27.61 -26.08
C THR A 813 11.50 -28.54 -26.71
N GLY A 814 11.27 -29.85 -26.59
CA GLY A 814 12.12 -30.90 -27.10
C GLY A 814 11.44 -31.74 -28.18
N THR A 815 12.15 -32.77 -28.63
CA THR A 815 11.68 -33.76 -29.60
C THR A 815 11.50 -35.13 -28.95
N ILE A 816 10.46 -35.85 -29.35
CA ILE A 816 10.17 -37.20 -28.87
C ILE A 816 10.76 -38.21 -29.86
N GLU A 817 11.67 -39.06 -29.36
CA GLU A 817 12.39 -40.09 -30.10
C GLU A 817 12.19 -41.46 -29.43
N GLY A 818 11.12 -42.17 -29.81
CA GLY A 818 10.74 -43.39 -29.12
C GLY A 818 10.18 -43.08 -27.73
N GLU A 819 10.79 -43.63 -26.68
CA GLU A 819 10.46 -43.37 -25.27
C GLU A 819 11.27 -42.21 -24.67
N ARG A 820 12.21 -41.66 -25.45
CA ARG A 820 13.11 -40.58 -25.05
C ARG A 820 12.56 -39.23 -25.51
N ILE A 821 12.71 -38.22 -24.67
CA ILE A 821 12.44 -36.82 -24.99
C ILE A 821 13.74 -36.05 -24.83
N VAL A 822 14.19 -35.42 -25.90
CA VAL A 822 15.47 -34.71 -25.95
C VAL A 822 15.25 -33.21 -25.97
N PHE A 823 15.78 -32.53 -24.96
CA PHE A 823 15.87 -31.08 -24.86
C PHE A 823 17.35 -30.71 -24.97
N GLU A 824 17.76 -30.15 -26.10
CA GLU A 824 19.16 -29.84 -26.38
C GLU A 824 19.71 -28.77 -25.42
N ASP A 825 18.89 -27.78 -25.07
CA ASP A 825 19.29 -26.69 -24.17
C ASP A 825 18.10 -26.05 -23.48
N LEU A 826 17.90 -26.34 -22.19
CA LEU A 826 16.89 -25.68 -21.39
C LEU A 826 17.22 -24.20 -21.20
N LEU A 827 16.18 -23.37 -21.10
CA LEU A 827 16.31 -21.95 -20.82
C LEU A 827 15.95 -21.64 -19.37
N GLN A 828 16.77 -20.84 -18.72
CA GLN A 828 16.52 -20.23 -17.41
C GLN A 828 16.26 -18.73 -17.58
N PRO A 829 15.01 -18.27 -17.46
CA PRO A 829 14.70 -16.84 -17.52
C PRO A 829 15.14 -16.11 -16.24
N ALA A 830 15.73 -14.92 -16.39
CA ALA A 830 16.15 -14.09 -15.27
C ALA A 830 15.89 -12.61 -15.54
N GLY A 831 15.75 -11.81 -14.49
CA GLY A 831 15.67 -10.34 -14.58
C GLY A 831 14.27 -9.75 -14.47
N GLY A 832 13.20 -10.55 -14.60
CA GLY A 832 11.83 -10.09 -14.33
C GLY A 832 11.62 -9.76 -12.86
N ARG A 833 10.58 -8.96 -12.54
CA ARG A 833 10.17 -8.61 -11.18
C ARG A 833 8.69 -8.95 -10.97
N PHE A 834 8.33 -9.26 -9.73
CA PHE A 834 6.93 -9.56 -9.40
C PHE A 834 6.00 -8.35 -9.56
N GLY A 835 4.76 -8.60 -9.95
CA GLY A 835 3.67 -7.62 -9.88
C GLY A 835 3.82 -6.47 -10.88
N ARG A 836 3.43 -5.26 -10.46
CA ARG A 836 3.30 -4.10 -11.36
C ARG A 836 4.65 -3.64 -11.93
N SER A 837 5.74 -3.92 -11.23
CA SER A 837 7.12 -3.74 -11.70
C SER A 837 7.59 -4.76 -12.74
N PHE A 838 6.75 -5.71 -13.18
CA PHE A 838 7.11 -6.59 -14.28
C PHE A 838 7.32 -5.79 -15.58
N ASP A 839 8.51 -5.90 -16.17
CA ASP A 839 8.81 -5.43 -17.53
C ASP A 839 9.34 -6.61 -18.37
N PRO A 840 8.65 -7.00 -19.46
CA PRO A 840 9.13 -8.09 -20.33
C PRO A 840 10.50 -7.79 -20.97
N ALA A 841 10.92 -6.53 -21.06
CA ALA A 841 12.24 -6.17 -21.59
C ALA A 841 13.40 -6.50 -20.64
N ASP A 842 13.12 -6.65 -19.35
CA ASP A 842 14.13 -7.02 -18.35
C ASP A 842 14.42 -8.53 -18.34
N VAL A 843 13.52 -9.34 -18.90
CA VAL A 843 13.64 -10.80 -18.95
C VAL A 843 14.69 -11.22 -19.97
N ARG A 844 15.68 -11.98 -19.50
CA ARG A 844 16.74 -12.57 -20.32
C ARG A 844 16.64 -14.09 -20.25
N LEU A 845 16.58 -14.73 -21.40
CA LEU A 845 16.57 -16.19 -21.52
C LEU A 845 18.01 -16.69 -21.57
N ALA A 846 18.52 -17.22 -20.46
CA ALA A 846 19.87 -17.77 -20.40
C ALA A 846 19.86 -19.27 -20.73
N PRO A 847 20.73 -19.75 -21.64
CA PRO A 847 21.04 -21.17 -21.78
C PRO A 847 21.44 -21.80 -20.45
N TRP A 848 20.87 -22.96 -20.14
CA TRP A 848 21.18 -23.69 -18.91
C TRP A 848 21.87 -25.03 -19.16
N GLY A 849 21.52 -25.73 -20.24
CA GLY A 849 22.09 -27.03 -20.61
C GLY A 849 21.05 -28.09 -20.98
N ALA A 850 21.53 -29.27 -21.35
CA ALA A 850 20.69 -30.32 -21.92
C ALA A 850 19.91 -31.09 -20.86
N LEU A 851 18.70 -31.53 -21.20
CA LEU A 851 17.87 -32.46 -20.45
C LEU A 851 17.37 -33.58 -21.36
N GLU A 852 17.42 -34.81 -20.85
CA GLU A 852 16.85 -35.98 -21.49
C GLU A 852 15.90 -36.66 -20.51
N LEU A 853 14.67 -36.93 -20.95
CA LEU A 853 13.65 -37.66 -20.19
C LEU A 853 13.35 -38.98 -20.90
N GLU A 854 13.36 -40.09 -20.16
CA GLU A 854 12.86 -41.39 -20.63
C GLU A 854 11.67 -41.77 -19.74
N LEU A 855 10.45 -41.70 -20.28
CA LEU A 855 9.21 -41.79 -19.50
C LEU A 855 8.25 -42.81 -20.11
N ASP A 856 7.65 -43.63 -19.25
CA ASP A 856 6.57 -44.55 -19.61
C ASP A 856 5.42 -44.51 -18.58
N CYS A 857 4.49 -45.48 -18.61
CA CYS A 857 3.41 -45.52 -17.63
C CYS A 857 3.84 -45.94 -16.21
N ALA A 858 4.97 -46.64 -16.06
CA ALA A 858 5.46 -47.19 -14.82
C ALA A 858 6.39 -46.23 -14.06
N GLY A 859 7.12 -45.38 -14.78
CA GLY A 859 8.09 -44.44 -14.21
C GLY A 859 8.99 -43.84 -15.29
N GLY A 860 10.16 -43.36 -14.88
CA GLY A 860 11.16 -42.92 -15.84
C GLY A 860 12.45 -42.42 -15.22
N THR A 861 13.29 -41.82 -16.05
CA THR A 861 14.52 -41.16 -15.62
C THR A 861 14.71 -39.82 -16.28
N ALA A 862 15.20 -38.84 -15.53
CA ALA A 862 15.75 -37.59 -16.06
C ALA A 862 17.28 -37.65 -16.01
N SER A 863 17.94 -37.23 -17.09
CA SER A 863 19.38 -37.06 -17.16
C SER A 863 19.70 -35.66 -17.67
N TYR A 864 20.49 -34.88 -16.93
CA TYR A 864 20.78 -33.49 -17.28
C TYR A 864 22.27 -33.18 -17.30
N ARG A 865 22.68 -32.30 -18.21
CA ARG A 865 24.06 -31.85 -18.40
C ARG A 865 24.09 -30.32 -18.49
N PRO A 866 24.19 -29.64 -17.34
CA PRO A 866 24.21 -28.19 -17.31
C PRO A 866 25.44 -27.64 -18.03
N SER A 867 25.25 -26.59 -18.82
CA SER A 867 26.30 -25.70 -19.32
C SER A 867 26.44 -24.44 -18.46
N ALA A 868 25.38 -24.10 -17.70
CA ALA A 868 25.37 -23.02 -16.74
C ALA A 868 26.30 -23.28 -15.54
N ARG A 869 26.96 -22.21 -15.09
CA ARG A 869 27.85 -22.26 -13.92
C ARG A 869 27.03 -22.50 -12.65
N GLY A 870 27.56 -23.32 -11.74
CA GLY A 870 26.96 -23.58 -10.43
C GLY A 870 26.09 -24.83 -10.39
N TYR A 871 25.83 -25.47 -11.54
CA TYR A 871 25.04 -26.69 -11.65
C TYR A 871 25.94 -27.88 -12.03
N ALA A 872 25.77 -28.99 -11.33
CA ALA A 872 26.46 -30.25 -11.64
C ALA A 872 25.58 -31.17 -12.50
N PRO A 873 26.14 -31.99 -13.41
CA PRO A 873 25.36 -33.00 -14.13
C PRO A 873 24.84 -34.07 -13.17
N GLY A 874 23.67 -34.63 -13.47
CA GLY A 874 23.03 -35.60 -12.60
C GLY A 874 21.93 -36.40 -13.28
N THR A 875 21.34 -37.32 -12.51
CA THR A 875 20.24 -38.18 -12.94
C THR A 875 19.23 -38.35 -11.81
N GLN A 876 17.94 -38.36 -12.14
CA GLN A 876 16.85 -38.55 -11.19
C GLN A 876 15.93 -39.69 -11.63
N ARG A 877 15.39 -40.44 -10.66
CA ARG A 877 14.45 -41.55 -10.91
C ARG A 877 13.02 -41.07 -10.70
N LEU A 878 12.28 -40.93 -11.79
CA LEU A 878 11.00 -40.27 -11.79
C LEU A 878 9.82 -41.24 -11.58
N VAL A 879 8.84 -40.77 -10.81
CA VAL A 879 7.48 -41.31 -10.76
C VAL A 879 6.49 -40.19 -11.11
N SER A 880 5.35 -40.56 -11.66
CA SER A 880 4.27 -39.61 -11.95
C SER A 880 3.65 -39.12 -10.64
N LEU A 881 3.64 -37.80 -10.46
CA LEU A 881 2.95 -37.09 -9.37
C LEU A 881 1.48 -36.87 -9.73
N THR A 882 1.22 -36.46 -10.97
CA THR A 882 -0.13 -36.22 -11.48
C THR A 882 -0.36 -36.91 -12.82
N ARG A 883 -1.64 -37.10 -13.14
CA ARG A 883 -2.14 -37.48 -14.45
C ARG A 883 -3.29 -36.53 -14.78
N LEU A 884 -3.35 -36.07 -16.03
CA LEU A 884 -4.48 -35.24 -16.46
C LEU A 884 -5.77 -36.07 -16.42
N GLN A 885 -6.90 -35.39 -16.23
CA GLN A 885 -8.20 -36.03 -16.28
C GLN A 885 -8.37 -36.79 -17.62
N GLY A 886 -8.89 -38.01 -17.54
CA GLY A 886 -9.12 -38.85 -18.71
C GLY A 886 -7.87 -39.43 -19.38
N SER A 887 -6.66 -39.14 -18.89
CA SER A 887 -5.42 -39.74 -19.40
C SER A 887 -5.39 -41.25 -19.16
N GLY A 888 -4.97 -41.99 -20.20
CA GLY A 888 -4.70 -43.42 -20.11
C GLY A 888 -3.24 -43.68 -19.74
N CYS A 889 -3.02 -44.45 -18.67
CA CYS A 889 -1.75 -45.16 -18.41
C CYS A 889 -2.03 -46.33 -17.45
N ALA A 890 -2.52 -47.44 -18.00
CA ALA A 890 -2.63 -48.67 -17.22
C ALA A 890 -1.23 -49.25 -17.00
N ARG A 891 -0.91 -49.59 -15.75
CA ARG A 891 0.28 -50.40 -15.42
C ARG A 891 0.17 -51.81 -16.01
#